data_AF-A0A1V5Y0M6-F1
#
_entry.id   AF-A0A1V5Y0M6-F1
#
_cell.length_a   1.000
_cell.length_b   1.000
_cell.length_c   1.000
_cell.angle_alpha   90.00
_cell.angle_beta   90.00
_cell.angle_gamma   90.00
#
_symmetry.space_group_name_H-M   'P 1'
#
loop_
_entity.id
_entity.type
_entity.pdbx_description
1 polymer ?
#
loop_
_entity_poly.entity_id
_entity_poly.type
_entity_poly.pdbx_seq_one_letter_code
_entity_poly.pdbx_strand_id
1 'polypeptide(L)'
;MFWIFLSPLWWIGFFGQAFRWWVACEIFSFAVLPICFFIFPAMKDRGWGFSKIFGILFVTWINWYLCTVLKFSFLSVFIAFLIALVVSGLCIGKVKSSLIAFIKKRWRMILLYEAIFLFAFLFFVNIRSYCPEAMFNPDYSGAEKLMNCNYLHALMRTEHFPPKDNWIWGNDLLTNKPFYINYYYFGHLMWATLAKFSIYEARYAFNLGLATIFALTFIGSFALGFNLTRRLRWGFLAAFMVAFFGNIDALQQTFERIGFWVGRQSAAQSAWKILMSHVREAFLSVDFWRTSRVVDNTVTEFPFFSAILGDLHPHHSSLPIVLLAIGASMSLIMRMPRRVSTPIESIKKTGWVLLFLAFVICGAFAANTWDAIVLGFFAAVLIFYMNMRWWGNTPKGVGMTIAMVAGLGLTSLLLGLLFKLYFISPIKNEIKIASFFPLKFEKLKLMIVPLKPEMRAKLSDYFVLFGLFLFPLIIYLWGLFRNYLKKFNPSMKTLWICVFAFMIVFSWNVWHFWLPGLAMAWLVATIALLMDKRWGRRTIYFLLLTTPIIFFTLFVDTFYFDDRMVGIHERYNTLFKIYYPLWEFLALGAVYAFARMFRIAWIGRRWHALCGLALFLLATLIVGMLYPIQSIGVRTLFFHTSRYLEDQKEKPVRTLDSTAYMNTEMTHRVNIGNVTKTLTFKDDAGIIDWIRKNIKGQPVLLEAIGGCYVPFSRVASMTGLPTLLGWSHHIAQHHGDDIYKSMGPREAEANLIYTSSNIEKRKELLAKYNVRYVMVGILEREKYTKEELDVFNGFLNPVATSGQSILYEVPHNGSKKD
;
A
#
# COMPACT_ATOMS: atom_id res chain seq x y z
N MET A 1 -17.53 25.54 7.85
CA MET A 1 -16.69 24.32 7.94
C MET A 1 -16.97 23.35 6.78
N PHE A 2 -18.20 22.86 6.59
CA PHE A 2 -18.59 22.06 5.41
C PHE A 2 -18.72 22.85 4.10
N TRP A 3 -18.97 24.17 4.14
CA TRP A 3 -19.21 24.98 2.95
C TRP A 3 -18.06 25.03 1.93
N ILE A 4 -16.81 24.93 2.38
CA ILE A 4 -15.63 24.87 1.49
C ILE A 4 -15.53 23.50 0.78
N PHE A 5 -16.01 22.43 1.42
CA PHE A 5 -16.19 21.11 0.80
C PHE A 5 -17.40 21.05 -0.14
N LEU A 6 -18.23 22.09 -0.19
CA LEU A 6 -19.52 22.06 -0.89
C LEU A 6 -19.62 23.11 -2.01
N SER A 7 -18.57 23.89 -2.30
CA SER A 7 -18.59 24.87 -3.41
C SER A 7 -18.91 24.16 -4.74
N PRO A 8 -20.06 24.43 -5.38
CA PRO A 8 -20.44 23.74 -6.61
C PRO A 8 -19.51 24.05 -7.78
N LEU A 9 -19.08 25.32 -7.91
CA LEU A 9 -18.12 25.75 -8.93
C LEU A 9 -16.77 25.04 -8.79
N TRP A 10 -16.35 24.79 -7.55
CA TRP A 10 -15.14 24.01 -7.27
C TRP A 10 -15.29 22.56 -7.76
N TRP A 11 -16.39 21.90 -7.40
CA TRP A 11 -16.64 20.52 -7.84
C TRP A 11 -16.77 20.40 -9.36
N ILE A 12 -17.34 21.38 -10.04
CA ILE A 12 -17.46 21.37 -11.50
C ILE A 12 -16.08 21.44 -12.17
N GLY A 13 -15.24 22.42 -11.79
CA GLY A 13 -13.92 22.60 -12.38
C GLY A 13 -12.98 21.42 -12.09
N PHE A 14 -13.05 20.90 -10.86
CA PHE A 14 -12.15 19.85 -10.41
C PHE A 14 -12.61 18.44 -10.79
N PHE A 15 -13.92 18.17 -10.82
CA PHE A 15 -14.43 16.93 -11.42
C PHE A 15 -14.03 16.84 -12.89
N GLY A 16 -14.04 17.96 -13.62
CA GLY A 16 -13.49 18.02 -14.98
C GLY A 16 -12.03 17.54 -15.06
N GLN A 17 -11.19 17.92 -14.08
CA GLN A 17 -9.80 17.46 -14.01
C GLN A 17 -9.63 15.98 -13.67
N ALA A 18 -10.61 15.31 -13.07
CA ALA A 18 -10.55 13.90 -12.70
C ALA A 18 -11.48 12.99 -13.52
N PHE A 19 -12.33 13.56 -14.37
CA PHE A 19 -13.42 12.86 -15.06
C PHE A 19 -12.92 11.74 -15.97
N ARG A 20 -11.94 12.02 -16.83
CA ARG A 20 -11.38 11.02 -17.75
C ARG A 20 -10.77 9.83 -17.00
N TRP A 21 -10.16 10.09 -15.85
CA TRP A 21 -9.59 9.06 -14.98
C TRP A 21 -10.69 8.21 -14.35
N TRP A 22 -11.73 8.84 -13.79
CA TRP A 22 -12.89 8.14 -13.23
C TRP A 22 -13.58 7.25 -14.29
N VAL A 23 -13.81 7.78 -15.49
CA VAL A 23 -14.39 7.02 -16.61
C VAL A 23 -13.50 5.82 -16.99
N ALA A 24 -12.18 5.96 -16.99
CA ALA A 24 -11.27 4.84 -17.24
C ALA A 24 -11.43 3.71 -16.20
N CYS A 25 -11.56 4.06 -14.91
CA CYS A 25 -11.86 3.08 -13.86
C CYS A 25 -13.18 2.33 -14.12
N GLU A 26 -14.22 3.04 -14.58
CA GLU A 26 -15.50 2.41 -14.94
C GLU A 26 -15.40 1.50 -16.16
N ILE A 27 -14.71 1.94 -17.21
CA ILE A 27 -14.50 1.15 -18.43
C ILE A 27 -13.80 -0.18 -18.10
N PHE A 28 -12.74 -0.14 -17.30
CA PHE A 28 -12.02 -1.36 -16.88
C PHE A 28 -12.89 -2.25 -16.00
N SER A 29 -13.72 -1.68 -15.12
CA SER A 29 -14.69 -2.40 -14.30
C SER A 29 -15.72 -3.15 -15.14
N PHE A 30 -16.35 -2.49 -16.10
CA PHE A 30 -17.35 -3.09 -16.97
C PHE A 30 -16.78 -4.22 -17.83
N ALA A 31 -15.51 -4.09 -18.24
CA ALA A 31 -14.82 -5.10 -19.04
C ALA A 31 -14.79 -6.48 -18.38
N VAL A 32 -14.74 -6.53 -17.04
CA VAL A 32 -14.54 -7.77 -16.28
C VAL A 32 -15.80 -8.25 -15.54
N LEU A 33 -16.92 -7.55 -15.64
CA LEU A 33 -18.15 -7.90 -14.94
C LEU A 33 -18.62 -9.36 -15.18
N PRO A 34 -18.60 -9.90 -16.41
CA PRO A 34 -19.00 -11.29 -16.64
C PRO A 34 -18.15 -12.29 -15.82
N ILE A 35 -16.85 -12.04 -15.72
CA ILE A 35 -15.93 -12.84 -14.89
C ILE A 35 -16.29 -12.69 -13.41
N CYS A 36 -16.54 -11.47 -12.93
CA CYS A 36 -16.99 -11.26 -11.55
C CYS A 36 -18.27 -12.05 -11.22
N PHE A 37 -19.26 -12.04 -12.11
CA PHE A 37 -20.51 -12.79 -11.90
C PHE A 37 -20.29 -14.31 -11.86
N PHE A 38 -19.29 -14.80 -12.60
CA PHE A 38 -18.89 -16.20 -12.61
C PHE A 38 -18.11 -16.61 -11.34
N ILE A 39 -17.24 -15.72 -10.84
CA ILE A 39 -16.39 -15.94 -9.66
C ILE A 39 -17.14 -15.73 -8.35
N PHE A 40 -18.08 -14.78 -8.28
CA PHE A 40 -18.79 -14.35 -7.08
C PHE A 40 -20.31 -14.68 -7.05
N PRO A 41 -20.79 -15.82 -7.56
CA PRO A 41 -22.23 -16.08 -7.70
C PRO A 41 -22.96 -16.19 -6.36
N ALA A 42 -22.26 -16.54 -5.27
CA ALA A 42 -22.82 -16.69 -3.93
C ALA A 42 -22.98 -15.35 -3.17
N MET A 43 -22.32 -14.29 -3.65
CA MET A 43 -22.39 -12.96 -3.08
C MET A 43 -23.69 -12.24 -3.48
N LYS A 44 -24.20 -11.37 -2.60
CA LYS A 44 -25.43 -10.61 -2.88
C LYS A 44 -25.25 -9.63 -4.02
N ASP A 45 -24.09 -9.03 -4.14
CA ASP A 45 -23.73 -8.05 -5.17
C ASP A 45 -23.08 -8.68 -6.41
N ARG A 46 -22.91 -10.02 -6.43
CA ARG A 46 -22.31 -10.76 -7.56
C ARG A 46 -20.90 -10.29 -7.95
N GLY A 47 -20.17 -9.67 -7.01
CA GLY A 47 -18.82 -9.15 -7.26
C GLY A 47 -18.78 -7.76 -7.88
N TRP A 48 -19.91 -7.03 -7.95
CA TRP A 48 -19.95 -5.66 -8.49
C TRP A 48 -18.95 -4.73 -7.79
N GLY A 49 -18.89 -4.73 -6.45
CA GLY A 49 -17.96 -3.90 -5.69
C GLY A 49 -16.48 -4.23 -5.90
N PHE A 50 -16.17 -5.43 -6.40
CA PHE A 50 -14.80 -5.88 -6.69
C PHE A 50 -14.37 -5.66 -8.15
N SER A 51 -15.32 -5.36 -9.04
CA SER A 51 -15.08 -5.27 -10.47
C SER A 51 -14.07 -4.19 -10.85
N LYS A 52 -14.08 -3.04 -10.18
CA LYS A 52 -13.11 -1.95 -10.39
C LYS A 52 -11.69 -2.37 -10.01
N ILE A 53 -11.54 -3.04 -8.86
CA ILE A 53 -10.24 -3.56 -8.40
C ILE A 53 -9.73 -4.60 -9.39
N PHE A 54 -10.56 -5.57 -9.75
CA PHE A 54 -10.17 -6.64 -10.66
C PHE A 54 -9.91 -6.12 -12.07
N GLY A 55 -10.70 -5.17 -12.57
CA GLY A 55 -10.57 -4.59 -13.90
C GLY A 55 -9.22 -3.88 -14.08
N ILE A 56 -8.87 -3.01 -13.13
CA ILE A 56 -7.57 -2.31 -13.13
C ILE A 56 -6.43 -3.32 -13.05
N LEU A 57 -6.51 -4.28 -12.13
CA LEU A 57 -5.48 -5.31 -11.97
C LEU A 57 -5.31 -6.15 -13.25
N PHE A 58 -6.41 -6.61 -13.85
CA PHE A 58 -6.40 -7.53 -14.99
C PHE A 58 -5.95 -6.86 -16.29
N VAL A 59 -6.43 -5.65 -16.58
CA VAL A 59 -5.97 -4.90 -17.76
C VAL A 59 -4.50 -4.53 -17.63
N THR A 60 -4.08 -4.07 -16.45
CA THR A 60 -2.65 -3.80 -16.17
C THR A 60 -1.79 -5.04 -16.36
N TRP A 61 -2.27 -6.20 -15.88
CA TRP A 61 -1.56 -7.46 -16.01
C TRP A 61 -1.35 -7.89 -17.46
N ILE A 62 -2.41 -7.89 -18.27
CA ILE A 62 -2.32 -8.24 -19.69
C ILE A 62 -1.38 -7.27 -20.39
N ASN A 63 -1.54 -5.97 -20.13
CA ASN A 63 -0.73 -4.93 -20.75
C ASN A 63 0.76 -5.07 -20.40
N TRP A 64 1.07 -5.42 -19.15
CA TRP A 64 2.44 -5.63 -18.70
C TRP A 64 3.15 -6.73 -19.50
N TYR A 65 2.46 -7.85 -19.73
CA TYR A 65 2.97 -8.94 -20.58
C TYR A 65 3.10 -8.53 -22.04
N LEU A 66 2.09 -7.85 -22.60
CA LEU A 66 2.13 -7.37 -23.98
C LEU A 66 3.32 -6.42 -24.23
N CYS A 67 3.64 -5.57 -23.26
CA CYS A 67 4.69 -4.56 -23.39
C CYS A 67 6.12 -5.11 -23.27
N THR A 68 6.28 -6.43 -23.16
CA THR A 68 7.57 -7.09 -23.43
C THR A 68 7.93 -7.06 -24.92
N VAL A 69 6.92 -6.97 -25.79
CA VAL A 69 7.06 -6.93 -27.25
C VAL A 69 6.52 -5.60 -27.81
N LEU A 70 5.37 -5.14 -27.32
CA LEU A 70 4.75 -3.89 -27.74
C LEU A 70 5.32 -2.70 -26.98
N LYS A 71 5.21 -1.49 -27.57
CA LYS A 71 5.53 -0.25 -26.87
C LYS A 71 4.44 0.13 -25.87
N PHE A 72 4.84 0.43 -24.64
CA PHE A 72 3.95 0.88 -23.58
C PHE A 72 3.34 2.26 -23.87
N SER A 73 2.09 2.21 -24.31
CA SER A 73 1.36 3.32 -24.91
C SER A 73 -0.14 3.16 -24.67
N PHE A 74 -0.91 4.19 -25.02
CA PHE A 74 -2.38 4.09 -25.06
C PHE A 74 -2.84 2.86 -25.87
N LEU A 75 -2.22 2.60 -27.03
CA LEU A 75 -2.59 1.50 -27.91
C LEU A 75 -2.40 0.14 -27.23
N SER A 76 -1.26 -0.10 -26.56
CA SER A 76 -1.03 -1.36 -25.84
C SER A 76 -2.07 -1.59 -24.73
N VAL A 77 -2.46 -0.54 -24.00
CA VAL A 77 -3.47 -0.63 -22.94
C VAL A 77 -4.86 -0.89 -23.54
N PHE A 78 -5.18 -0.27 -24.68
CA PHE A 78 -6.42 -0.54 -25.40
C PHE A 78 -6.51 -1.98 -25.91
N ILE A 79 -5.42 -2.53 -26.47
CA ILE A 79 -5.35 -3.94 -26.86
C ILE A 79 -5.55 -4.85 -25.63
N ALA A 80 -4.88 -4.55 -24.51
CA ALA A 80 -5.06 -5.30 -23.26
C ALA A 80 -6.52 -5.28 -22.78
N PHE A 81 -7.19 -4.14 -22.88
CA PHE A 81 -8.62 -3.99 -22.60
C PHE A 81 -9.49 -4.84 -23.55
N LEU A 82 -9.20 -4.87 -24.86
CA LEU A 82 -9.92 -5.73 -25.80
C LEU A 82 -9.73 -7.22 -25.49
N ILE A 83 -8.52 -7.64 -25.12
CA ILE A 83 -8.26 -9.01 -24.67
C ILE A 83 -9.09 -9.32 -23.41
N ALA A 84 -9.15 -8.39 -22.45
CA ALA A 84 -9.97 -8.56 -21.26
C ALA A 84 -11.47 -8.73 -21.62
N LEU A 85 -11.99 -7.96 -22.59
CA LEU A 85 -13.35 -8.12 -23.11
C LEU A 85 -13.58 -9.49 -23.76
N VAL A 86 -12.62 -9.99 -24.56
CA VAL A 86 -12.71 -11.33 -25.18
C VAL A 86 -12.77 -12.42 -24.10
N VAL A 87 -11.88 -12.37 -23.10
CA VAL A 87 -11.87 -13.32 -21.98
C VAL A 87 -13.18 -13.26 -21.19
N SER A 88 -13.70 -12.07 -20.94
CA SER A 88 -15.03 -11.89 -20.32
C SER A 88 -16.17 -12.40 -21.19
N GLY A 89 -16.05 -12.28 -22.51
CA GLY A 89 -16.98 -12.83 -23.50
C GLY A 89 -17.11 -14.35 -23.37
N LEU A 90 -16.02 -15.07 -23.09
CA LEU A 90 -16.07 -16.53 -22.83
C LEU A 90 -16.93 -16.88 -21.61
N CYS A 91 -17.03 -15.98 -20.63
CA CYS A 91 -17.89 -16.16 -19.46
C CYS A 91 -19.36 -15.78 -19.73
N ILE A 92 -19.65 -14.92 -20.71
CA ILE A 92 -20.98 -14.29 -20.87
C ILE A 92 -22.08 -15.32 -21.06
N GLY A 93 -21.86 -16.38 -21.85
CA GLY A 93 -22.86 -17.42 -22.10
C GLY A 93 -23.36 -18.08 -20.81
N LYS A 94 -22.49 -18.24 -19.80
CA LYS A 94 -22.83 -18.86 -18.51
C LYS A 94 -23.52 -17.90 -17.55
N VAL A 95 -23.35 -16.59 -17.72
CA VAL A 95 -23.81 -15.59 -16.74
C VAL A 95 -24.85 -14.61 -17.27
N LYS A 96 -25.08 -14.53 -18.60
CA LYS A 96 -25.94 -13.55 -19.28
C LYS A 96 -27.31 -13.39 -18.60
N SER A 97 -28.03 -14.49 -18.40
CA SER A 97 -29.35 -14.47 -17.78
C SER A 97 -29.31 -13.92 -16.35
N SER A 98 -28.27 -14.28 -15.59
CA SER A 98 -28.08 -13.80 -14.22
C SER A 98 -27.68 -12.31 -14.16
N LEU A 99 -26.88 -11.85 -15.12
CA LEU A 99 -26.45 -10.45 -15.24
C LEU A 99 -27.64 -9.54 -15.57
N ILE A 100 -28.40 -9.89 -16.62
CA ILE A 100 -29.61 -9.13 -17.02
C ILE A 100 -30.62 -9.11 -15.87
N ALA A 101 -30.88 -10.26 -15.23
CA ALA A 101 -31.79 -10.33 -14.10
C ALA A 101 -31.30 -9.49 -12.91
N PHE A 102 -29.99 -9.45 -12.66
CA PHE A 102 -29.41 -8.64 -11.60
C PHE A 102 -29.59 -7.14 -11.89
N ILE A 103 -29.29 -6.68 -13.09
CA ILE A 103 -29.47 -5.28 -13.49
C ILE A 103 -30.94 -4.88 -13.32
N LYS A 104 -31.88 -5.65 -13.87
CA LYS A 104 -33.32 -5.37 -13.75
C LYS A 104 -33.82 -5.34 -12.31
N LYS A 105 -33.41 -6.31 -11.48
CA LYS A 105 -33.92 -6.46 -10.09
C LYS A 105 -33.16 -5.64 -9.06
N ARG A 106 -31.93 -5.21 -9.35
CA ARG A 106 -31.00 -4.62 -8.36
C ARG A 106 -30.25 -3.38 -8.86
N TRP A 107 -30.79 -2.65 -9.83
CA TRP A 107 -30.22 -1.38 -10.30
C TRP A 107 -29.94 -0.38 -9.16
N ARG A 108 -30.78 -0.31 -8.12
CA ARG A 108 -30.55 0.53 -6.93
C ARG A 108 -29.27 0.16 -6.19
N MET A 109 -28.93 -1.12 -6.17
CA MET A 109 -27.68 -1.60 -5.58
C MET A 109 -26.50 -1.19 -6.43
N ILE A 110 -26.62 -1.29 -7.77
CA ILE A 110 -25.60 -0.81 -8.71
C ILE A 110 -25.34 0.67 -8.46
N LEU A 111 -26.38 1.51 -8.51
CA LEU A 111 -26.25 2.94 -8.23
C LEU A 111 -25.63 3.24 -6.86
N LEU A 112 -25.95 2.45 -5.84
CA LEU A 112 -25.32 2.60 -4.53
C LEU A 112 -23.81 2.32 -4.58
N TYR A 113 -23.37 1.25 -5.25
CA TYR A 113 -21.94 0.97 -5.41
C TYR A 113 -21.24 2.07 -6.21
N GLU A 114 -21.86 2.56 -7.29
CA GLU A 114 -21.30 3.65 -8.10
C GLU A 114 -21.23 4.96 -7.31
N ALA A 115 -22.28 5.30 -6.56
CA ALA A 115 -22.30 6.49 -5.70
C ALA A 115 -21.26 6.39 -4.57
N ILE A 116 -21.07 5.21 -3.97
CA ILE A 116 -20.05 4.99 -2.93
C ILE A 116 -18.64 5.20 -3.50
N PHE A 117 -18.35 4.60 -4.66
CA PHE A 117 -17.04 4.75 -5.30
C PHE A 117 -16.78 6.20 -5.69
N LEU A 118 -17.73 6.84 -6.37
CA LEU A 118 -17.62 8.22 -6.82
C LEU A 118 -17.44 9.17 -5.63
N PHE A 119 -18.22 8.99 -4.55
CA PHE A 119 -18.08 9.80 -3.34
C PHE A 119 -16.71 9.61 -2.69
N ALA A 120 -16.26 8.37 -2.48
CA ALA A 120 -14.97 8.10 -1.86
C ALA A 120 -13.79 8.62 -2.70
N PHE A 121 -13.88 8.47 -4.03
CA PHE A 121 -12.91 9.02 -4.97
C PHE A 121 -12.86 10.53 -4.85
N LEU A 122 -13.98 11.23 -5.06
CA LEU A 122 -14.06 12.69 -5.03
C LEU A 122 -13.67 13.28 -3.68
N PHE A 123 -14.06 12.63 -2.59
CA PHE A 123 -13.63 13.00 -1.23
C PHE A 123 -12.10 13.02 -1.14
N PHE A 124 -11.44 11.97 -1.63
CA PHE A 124 -9.99 11.89 -1.52
C PHE A 124 -9.27 12.76 -2.55
N VAL A 125 -9.81 12.91 -3.77
CA VAL A 125 -9.29 13.88 -4.75
C VAL A 125 -9.32 15.29 -4.14
N ASN A 126 -10.39 15.63 -3.41
CA ASN A 126 -10.52 16.90 -2.72
C ASN A 126 -9.44 17.09 -1.63
N ILE A 127 -9.20 16.10 -0.77
CA ILE A 127 -8.12 16.15 0.22
C ILE A 127 -6.77 16.35 -0.45
N ARG A 128 -6.45 15.54 -1.48
CA ARG A 128 -5.17 15.63 -2.19
C ARG A 128 -4.96 16.96 -2.88
N SER A 129 -6.04 17.66 -3.26
CA SER A 129 -5.94 19.00 -3.86
C SER A 129 -5.32 20.05 -2.94
N TYR A 130 -5.33 19.83 -1.62
CA TYR A 130 -4.78 20.74 -0.63
C TYR A 130 -3.31 20.49 -0.29
N CYS A 131 -2.85 19.26 -0.47
CA CYS A 131 -1.48 18.87 -0.19
C CYS A 131 -0.93 17.99 -1.32
N PRO A 132 -0.90 18.47 -2.58
CA PRO A 132 -0.59 17.66 -3.75
C PRO A 132 0.88 17.27 -3.85
N GLU A 133 1.76 17.91 -3.09
CA GLU A 133 3.21 17.89 -3.27
C GLU A 133 3.82 16.49 -3.17
N ALA A 134 4.61 16.13 -4.19
CA ALA A 134 5.50 14.98 -4.23
C ALA A 134 6.96 15.39 -3.93
N MET A 135 7.15 16.08 -2.81
CA MET A 135 8.46 16.53 -2.30
C MET A 135 8.84 15.76 -1.04
N PHE A 136 10.13 15.72 -0.74
CA PHE A 136 10.61 15.52 0.63
C PHE A 136 10.65 16.87 1.37
N ASN A 137 9.77 17.09 2.37
CA ASN A 137 9.90 18.20 3.32
C ASN A 137 10.04 17.65 4.75
N PRO A 138 11.18 17.85 5.44
CA PRO A 138 11.41 17.27 6.76
C PRO A 138 10.37 17.69 7.81
N ASP A 139 9.72 18.84 7.65
CA ASP A 139 8.81 19.39 8.67
C ASP A 139 7.43 18.69 8.68
N TYR A 140 6.92 18.19 7.55
CA TYR A 140 5.58 17.59 7.48
C TYR A 140 5.31 16.64 6.28
N SER A 141 6.22 16.50 5.32
CA SER A 141 6.06 15.59 4.17
C SER A 141 7.31 14.72 3.88
N GLY A 142 8.15 14.53 4.89
CA GLY A 142 9.46 13.89 4.82
C GLY A 142 9.39 12.36 4.70
N ALA A 143 8.87 11.87 3.58
CA ALA A 143 8.74 10.46 3.26
C ALA A 143 9.31 10.15 1.88
N GLU A 144 8.96 9.00 1.32
CA GLU A 144 9.45 8.51 0.03
C GLU A 144 8.61 9.00 -1.16
N LYS A 145 7.92 10.15 -1.03
CA LYS A 145 7.08 10.69 -2.11
C LYS A 145 7.87 10.92 -3.40
N LEU A 146 9.10 11.45 -3.28
CA LEU A 146 9.97 11.73 -4.42
C LEU A 146 10.34 10.43 -5.17
N MET A 147 10.64 9.36 -4.44
CA MET A 147 10.90 8.03 -5.01
C MET A 147 9.68 7.48 -5.76
N ASN A 148 8.50 7.55 -5.14
CA ASN A 148 7.27 7.07 -5.76
C ASN A 148 6.89 7.89 -7.00
N CYS A 149 7.18 9.20 -6.98
CA CYS A 149 7.06 10.08 -8.13
C CYS A 149 8.03 9.66 -9.25
N ASN A 150 9.30 9.41 -8.91
CA ASN A 150 10.31 8.92 -9.84
C ASN A 150 9.86 7.64 -10.56
N TYR A 151 9.39 6.63 -9.83
CA TYR A 151 8.94 5.38 -10.47
C TYR A 151 7.74 5.59 -11.39
N LEU A 152 6.77 6.41 -11.01
CA LEU A 152 5.64 6.72 -11.89
C LEU A 152 6.09 7.45 -13.17
N HIS A 153 6.97 8.43 -13.04
CA HIS A 153 7.51 9.16 -14.19
C HIS A 153 8.41 8.26 -15.08
N ALA A 154 9.20 7.37 -14.47
CA ALA A 154 10.01 6.37 -15.17
C ALA A 154 9.14 5.43 -16.01
N LEU A 155 8.08 4.88 -15.41
CA LEU A 155 7.13 4.01 -16.10
C LEU A 155 6.41 4.74 -17.24
N MET A 156 6.07 6.01 -17.05
CA MET A 156 5.41 6.81 -18.10
C MET A 156 6.30 7.10 -19.31
N ARG A 157 7.64 7.06 -19.14
CA ARG A 157 8.62 7.18 -20.25
C ARG A 157 9.16 5.86 -20.78
N THR A 158 8.98 4.77 -20.04
CA THR A 158 9.43 3.44 -20.47
C THR A 158 8.71 3.01 -21.75
N GLU A 159 9.47 2.52 -22.73
CA GLU A 159 8.90 1.95 -23.96
C GLU A 159 8.59 0.46 -23.83
N HIS A 160 9.46 -0.32 -23.18
CA HIS A 160 9.32 -1.78 -23.07
C HIS A 160 9.65 -2.25 -21.65
N PHE A 161 9.05 -3.37 -21.25
CA PHE A 161 9.31 -4.00 -19.95
C PHE A 161 10.40 -5.08 -20.07
N PRO A 162 11.26 -5.26 -19.05
CA PRO A 162 11.28 -4.54 -17.76
C PRO A 162 11.76 -3.07 -17.84
N PRO A 163 11.28 -2.16 -16.97
CA PRO A 163 11.61 -0.74 -17.01
C PRO A 163 13.02 -0.51 -16.47
N LYS A 164 13.79 0.37 -17.11
CA LYS A 164 15.12 0.78 -16.62
C LYS A 164 14.98 1.62 -15.34
N ASP A 165 15.97 1.51 -14.45
CA ASP A 165 16.03 2.35 -13.26
C ASP A 165 16.48 3.78 -13.63
N ASN A 166 15.72 4.78 -13.21
CA ASN A 166 16.01 6.18 -13.49
C ASN A 166 17.02 6.79 -12.51
N TRP A 167 17.23 6.15 -11.36
CA TRP A 167 18.16 6.65 -10.35
C TRP A 167 19.53 5.98 -10.43
N ILE A 168 19.76 5.09 -11.38
CA ILE A 168 21.11 4.59 -11.66
C ILE A 168 21.25 4.23 -13.13
N TRP A 169 22.20 4.89 -13.80
CA TRP A 169 22.43 4.69 -15.23
C TRP A 169 23.59 3.73 -15.53
N GLY A 170 23.46 3.06 -16.68
CA GLY A 170 24.46 2.18 -17.27
C GLY A 170 24.26 0.72 -16.87
N ASN A 171 25.35 -0.03 -16.98
CA ASN A 171 25.35 -1.45 -16.62
C ASN A 171 25.90 -1.65 -15.21
N ASP A 172 25.37 -2.66 -14.55
CA ASP A 172 25.94 -3.21 -13.33
C ASP A 172 27.34 -3.75 -13.59
N LEU A 173 28.32 -3.33 -12.80
CA LEU A 173 29.71 -3.79 -12.93
C LEU A 173 29.83 -5.29 -12.65
N LEU A 174 28.91 -5.87 -11.87
CA LEU A 174 28.97 -7.28 -11.47
C LEU A 174 28.31 -8.21 -12.50
N THR A 175 27.21 -7.77 -13.12
CA THR A 175 26.42 -8.60 -14.04
C THR A 175 26.54 -8.19 -15.50
N ASN A 176 27.13 -7.02 -15.78
CA ASN A 176 27.20 -6.37 -17.09
C ASN A 176 25.83 -6.22 -17.78
N LYS A 177 24.75 -6.16 -16.99
CA LYS A 177 23.38 -5.93 -17.47
C LYS A 177 22.91 -4.51 -17.12
N PRO A 178 21.99 -3.93 -17.89
CA PRO A 178 21.36 -2.66 -17.54
C PRO A 178 20.68 -2.74 -16.17
N PHE A 179 20.67 -1.62 -15.45
CA PHE A 179 19.85 -1.51 -14.25
C PHE A 179 18.37 -1.41 -14.61
N TYR A 180 17.58 -2.33 -14.05
CA TYR A 180 16.12 -2.30 -14.10
C TYR A 180 15.56 -1.92 -12.75
N ILE A 181 14.36 -1.34 -12.69
CA ILE A 181 13.71 -1.03 -11.41
C ILE A 181 13.53 -2.32 -10.62
N ASN A 182 14.32 -2.48 -9.55
CA ASN A 182 14.25 -3.64 -8.68
C ASN A 182 13.42 -3.36 -7.42
N TYR A 183 12.18 -2.93 -7.64
CA TYR A 183 11.22 -2.59 -6.60
C TYR A 183 9.83 -3.11 -6.99
N TYR A 184 8.84 -3.05 -6.08
CA TYR A 184 7.45 -3.48 -6.32
C TYR A 184 6.69 -2.53 -7.27
N TYR A 185 7.27 -2.23 -8.44
CA TYR A 185 6.80 -1.21 -9.37
C TYR A 185 5.44 -1.53 -9.99
N PHE A 186 4.95 -2.77 -9.86
CA PHE A 186 3.62 -3.14 -10.36
C PHE A 186 2.52 -2.31 -9.69
N GLY A 187 2.70 -1.93 -8.42
CA GLY A 187 1.80 -0.99 -7.74
C GLY A 187 1.71 0.35 -8.49
N HIS A 188 2.85 0.93 -8.88
CA HIS A 188 2.89 2.15 -9.70
C HIS A 188 2.38 1.93 -11.13
N LEU A 189 2.61 0.73 -11.69
CA LEU A 189 2.21 0.37 -13.05
C LEU A 189 0.69 0.37 -13.24
N MET A 190 -0.09 0.01 -12.21
CA MET A 190 -1.55 0.13 -12.25
C MET A 190 -1.98 1.57 -12.54
N TRP A 191 -1.33 2.53 -11.90
CA TRP A 191 -1.63 3.95 -12.04
C TRP A 191 -1.06 4.52 -13.34
N ALA A 192 0.13 4.09 -13.76
CA ALA A 192 0.69 4.42 -15.08
C ALA A 192 -0.19 3.92 -16.23
N THR A 193 -0.75 2.70 -16.11
CA THR A 193 -1.66 2.11 -17.11
C THR A 193 -2.94 2.93 -17.22
N LEU A 194 -3.55 3.30 -16.10
CA LEU A 194 -4.70 4.21 -16.08
C LEU A 194 -4.34 5.58 -16.66
N ALA A 195 -3.18 6.14 -16.33
CA ALA A 195 -2.71 7.42 -16.85
C ALA A 195 -2.55 7.41 -18.38
N LYS A 196 -1.94 6.35 -18.94
CA LYS A 196 -1.80 6.16 -20.39
C LYS A 196 -3.16 6.05 -21.08
N PHE A 197 -4.10 5.31 -20.50
CA PHE A 197 -5.43 5.13 -21.07
C PHE A 197 -6.29 6.41 -20.99
N SER A 198 -6.20 7.15 -19.89
CA SER A 198 -6.98 8.38 -19.66
C SER A 198 -6.27 9.67 -20.13
N ILE A 199 -5.07 9.54 -20.68
CA ILE A 199 -4.26 10.64 -21.25
C ILE A 199 -3.95 11.70 -20.17
N TYR A 200 -3.38 11.25 -19.05
CA TYR A 200 -2.82 12.09 -18.01
C TYR A 200 -1.30 12.01 -17.97
N GLU A 201 -0.69 13.14 -17.64
CA GLU A 201 0.72 13.20 -17.25
C GLU A 201 0.92 12.60 -15.84
N ALA A 202 2.14 12.10 -15.58
CA ALA A 202 2.50 11.46 -14.32
C ALA A 202 2.26 12.37 -13.08
N ARG A 203 2.49 13.68 -13.21
CA ARG A 203 2.31 14.66 -12.13
C ARG A 203 0.87 14.74 -11.59
N TYR A 204 -0.13 14.50 -12.43
CA TYR A 204 -1.54 14.41 -12.01
C TYR A 204 -1.91 12.99 -11.60
N ALA A 205 -1.41 11.99 -12.33
CA ALA A 205 -1.65 10.58 -12.07
C ALA A 205 -1.18 10.16 -10.66
N PHE A 206 -0.15 10.80 -10.10
CA PHE A 206 0.31 10.56 -8.75
C PHE A 206 -0.82 10.73 -7.70
N ASN A 207 -1.50 11.87 -7.73
CA ASN A 207 -2.58 12.17 -6.79
C ASN A 207 -3.90 11.46 -7.14
N LEU A 208 -4.20 11.27 -8.43
CA LEU A 208 -5.36 10.49 -8.88
C LEU A 208 -5.24 9.00 -8.51
N GLY A 209 -4.03 8.44 -8.59
CA GLY A 209 -3.71 7.09 -8.12
C GLY A 209 -4.00 6.92 -6.63
N LEU A 210 -3.50 7.84 -5.80
CA LEU A 210 -3.77 7.86 -4.35
C LEU A 210 -5.28 7.90 -4.03
N ALA A 211 -6.03 8.76 -4.72
CA ALA A 211 -7.48 8.84 -4.53
C ALA A 211 -8.22 7.57 -5.00
N THR A 212 -7.71 6.93 -6.06
CA THR A 212 -8.25 5.68 -6.56
C THR A 212 -8.02 4.55 -5.57
N ILE A 213 -6.83 4.43 -4.98
CA ILE A 213 -6.53 3.45 -3.92
C ILE A 213 -7.54 3.59 -2.78
N PHE A 214 -7.70 4.81 -2.25
CA PHE A 214 -8.65 5.07 -1.18
C PHE A 214 -10.08 4.65 -1.55
N ALA A 215 -10.55 5.03 -2.73
CA ALA A 215 -11.89 4.70 -3.21
C ALA A 215 -12.11 3.19 -3.41
N LEU A 216 -11.10 2.49 -3.94
CA LEU A 216 -11.11 1.04 -4.12
C LEU A 216 -11.09 0.29 -2.77
N THR A 217 -10.29 0.76 -1.81
CA THR A 217 -10.27 0.23 -0.44
C THR A 217 -11.62 0.42 0.25
N PHE A 218 -12.25 1.59 0.07
CA PHE A 218 -13.56 1.89 0.64
C PHE A 218 -14.68 1.01 0.06
N ILE A 219 -14.78 0.91 -1.28
CA ILE A 219 -15.82 0.08 -1.94
C ILE A 219 -15.59 -1.43 -1.73
N GLY A 220 -14.34 -1.90 -1.74
CA GLY A 220 -14.01 -3.31 -1.48
C GLY A 220 -14.38 -3.73 -0.05
N SER A 221 -14.07 -2.86 0.92
CA SER A 221 -14.43 -3.06 2.32
C SER A 221 -15.95 -3.03 2.54
N PHE A 222 -16.64 -2.09 1.88
CA PHE A 222 -18.10 -2.06 1.87
C PHE A 222 -18.69 -3.37 1.32
N ALA A 223 -18.18 -3.86 0.18
CA ALA A 223 -18.64 -5.09 -0.44
C ALA A 223 -18.46 -6.30 0.50
N LEU A 224 -17.31 -6.41 1.18
CA LEU A 224 -17.04 -7.46 2.16
C LEU A 224 -17.98 -7.39 3.35
N GLY A 225 -18.09 -6.25 4.03
CA GLY A 225 -18.96 -6.06 5.18
C GLY A 225 -20.44 -6.32 4.84
N PHE A 226 -20.89 -5.85 3.67
CA PHE A 226 -22.24 -6.10 3.18
C PHE A 226 -22.48 -7.57 2.88
N ASN A 227 -21.57 -8.26 2.20
CA ASN A 227 -21.76 -9.66 1.85
C ASN A 227 -21.70 -10.57 3.07
N LEU A 228 -20.81 -10.26 4.02
CA LEU A 228 -20.59 -11.01 5.24
C LEU A 228 -21.79 -10.92 6.19
N THR A 229 -22.41 -9.75 6.31
CA THR A 229 -23.52 -9.52 7.26
C THR A 229 -24.90 -9.51 6.60
N ARG A 230 -24.97 -9.35 5.27
CA ARG A 230 -26.17 -9.18 4.45
C ARG A 230 -26.98 -7.90 4.75
N ARG A 231 -26.38 -6.88 5.35
CA ARG A 231 -26.99 -5.58 5.71
C ARG A 231 -26.08 -4.42 5.33
N LEU A 232 -26.64 -3.34 4.79
CA LEU A 232 -25.88 -2.18 4.28
C LEU A 232 -25.09 -1.44 5.37
N ARG A 233 -25.70 -1.20 6.54
CA ARG A 233 -25.06 -0.47 7.66
C ARG A 233 -23.70 -1.06 8.09
N TRP A 234 -23.57 -2.39 8.03
CA TRP A 234 -22.32 -3.06 8.38
C TRP A 234 -21.33 -3.07 7.21
N GLY A 235 -21.80 -2.93 5.97
CA GLY A 235 -20.93 -2.60 4.84
C GLY A 235 -20.30 -1.22 5.02
N PHE A 236 -21.09 -0.20 5.35
CA PHE A 236 -20.54 1.13 5.65
C PHE A 236 -19.58 1.10 6.84
N LEU A 237 -19.94 0.41 7.93
CA LEU A 237 -19.02 0.27 9.06
C LEU A 237 -17.69 -0.38 8.64
N ALA A 238 -17.70 -1.42 7.80
CA ALA A 238 -16.46 -2.01 7.28
C ALA A 238 -15.65 -1.02 6.44
N ALA A 239 -16.29 -0.25 5.57
CA ALA A 239 -15.62 0.78 4.78
C ALA A 239 -14.94 1.83 5.67
N PHE A 240 -15.62 2.30 6.72
CA PHE A 240 -15.05 3.25 7.68
C PHE A 240 -13.93 2.63 8.55
N MET A 241 -14.14 1.43 9.08
CA MET A 241 -13.14 0.77 9.95
C MET A 241 -11.86 0.40 9.19
N VAL A 242 -11.94 0.02 7.91
CA VAL A 242 -10.76 -0.29 7.11
C VAL A 242 -10.11 0.98 6.58
N ALA A 243 -10.86 1.86 5.91
CA ALA A 243 -10.27 2.96 5.15
C ALA A 243 -10.00 4.22 5.99
N PHE A 244 -10.80 4.47 7.04
CA PHE A 244 -10.68 5.67 7.84
C PHE A 244 -10.01 5.44 9.19
N PHE A 245 -10.32 4.39 9.95
CA PHE A 245 -9.88 4.34 11.34
C PHE A 245 -8.37 4.55 11.52
N GLY A 246 -8.01 5.34 12.54
CA GLY A 246 -6.69 5.31 13.15
C GLY A 246 -6.68 4.48 14.42
N ASN A 247 -5.49 4.37 15.02
CA ASN A 247 -5.27 3.61 16.24
C ASN A 247 -5.52 4.48 17.51
N ILE A 248 -5.26 3.94 18.69
CA ILE A 248 -5.59 4.59 19.97
C ILE A 248 -4.61 5.72 20.33
N ASP A 249 -3.43 5.82 19.70
CA ASP A 249 -2.40 6.80 20.06
C ASP A 249 -2.88 8.26 19.90
N ALA A 250 -3.71 8.57 18.91
CA ALA A 250 -4.30 9.91 18.76
C ALA A 250 -5.10 10.36 20.00
N LEU A 251 -5.77 9.42 20.66
CA LEU A 251 -6.45 9.67 21.94
C LEU A 251 -5.44 9.91 23.07
N GLN A 252 -4.37 9.10 23.12
CA GLN A 252 -3.30 9.26 24.13
C GLN A 252 -2.64 10.63 24.02
N GLN A 253 -2.26 11.05 22.81
CA GLN A 253 -1.69 12.37 22.56
C GLN A 253 -2.64 13.50 22.98
N THR A 254 -3.94 13.34 22.73
CA THR A 254 -4.94 14.32 23.15
C THR A 254 -4.98 14.45 24.68
N PHE A 255 -4.96 13.33 25.40
CA PHE A 255 -4.93 13.33 26.87
C PHE A 255 -3.62 13.87 27.44
N GLU A 256 -2.47 13.50 26.88
CA GLU A 256 -1.15 14.00 27.31
C GLU A 256 -1.08 15.52 27.18
N ARG A 257 -1.58 16.08 26.08
CA ARG A 257 -1.64 17.53 25.88
C ARG A 257 -2.54 18.17 26.93
N ILE A 258 -3.78 17.69 27.08
CA ILE A 258 -4.70 18.23 28.10
C ILE A 258 -4.07 18.19 29.49
N GLY A 259 -3.43 17.07 29.87
CA GLY A 259 -2.74 16.92 31.14
C GLY A 259 -1.57 17.90 31.31
N PHE A 260 -0.78 18.12 30.26
CA PHE A 260 0.31 19.11 30.25
C PHE A 260 -0.19 20.54 30.50
N TRP A 261 -1.31 20.95 29.88
CA TRP A 261 -1.89 22.28 30.09
C TRP A 261 -2.43 22.44 31.52
N VAL A 262 -3.07 21.40 32.07
CA VAL A 262 -3.60 21.41 33.44
C VAL A 262 -2.48 21.41 34.49
N GLY A 263 -1.37 20.70 34.25
CA GLY A 263 -0.26 20.57 35.21
C GLY A 263 0.70 21.76 35.29
N ARG A 264 0.72 22.66 34.31
CA ARG A 264 1.65 23.80 34.24
C ARG A 264 1.18 25.10 34.90
N GLN A 265 -0.07 25.20 35.37
CA GLN A 265 -0.56 26.42 36.01
C GLN A 265 -1.11 26.19 37.42
N SER A 266 -0.72 27.09 38.33
CA SER A 266 -1.15 27.12 39.73
C SER A 266 -2.68 27.16 39.84
N ALA A 267 -3.19 26.58 40.92
CA ALA A 267 -4.59 26.24 41.20
C ALA A 267 -5.64 27.39 41.18
N ALA A 268 -5.33 28.54 40.58
CA ALA A 268 -6.19 29.73 40.53
C ALA A 268 -7.21 29.72 39.36
N GLN A 269 -7.02 28.91 38.32
CA GLN A 269 -7.97 28.79 37.20
C GLN A 269 -8.68 27.43 37.20
N SER A 270 -10.01 27.41 37.05
CA SER A 270 -10.76 26.16 36.93
C SER A 270 -10.26 25.36 35.72
N ALA A 271 -9.83 24.10 35.91
CA ALA A 271 -9.37 23.21 34.85
C ALA A 271 -10.33 23.14 33.65
N TRP A 272 -11.63 23.31 33.89
CA TRP A 272 -12.67 23.37 32.87
C TRP A 272 -12.52 24.55 31.89
N LYS A 273 -12.23 25.77 32.39
CA LYS A 273 -12.05 26.96 31.55
C LYS A 273 -10.77 26.87 30.70
N ILE A 274 -9.72 26.26 31.24
CA ILE A 274 -8.46 26.00 30.52
C ILE A 274 -8.67 24.94 29.44
N LEU A 275 -9.35 23.84 29.78
CA LEU A 275 -9.71 22.80 28.83
C LEU A 275 -10.46 23.43 27.65
N MET A 276 -11.54 24.16 27.92
CA MET A 276 -12.37 24.79 26.90
C MET A 276 -11.63 25.82 26.02
N SER A 277 -10.61 26.49 26.55
CA SER A 277 -9.80 27.44 25.76
C SER A 277 -8.77 26.76 24.85
N HIS A 278 -8.27 25.58 25.21
CA HIS A 278 -7.22 24.89 24.45
C HIS A 278 -7.68 23.62 23.73
N VAL A 279 -8.97 23.23 23.79
CA VAL A 279 -9.49 22.02 23.10
C VAL A 279 -9.10 22.01 21.63
N ARG A 280 -9.26 23.15 20.94
CA ARG A 280 -8.96 23.25 19.51
C ARG A 280 -7.47 23.00 19.23
N GLU A 281 -6.58 23.60 20.04
CA GLU A 281 -5.14 23.41 19.89
C GLU A 281 -4.74 21.99 20.25
N ALA A 282 -5.20 21.44 21.37
CA ALA A 282 -4.96 20.06 21.78
C ALA A 282 -5.41 19.06 20.70
N PHE A 283 -6.54 19.32 20.04
CA PHE A 283 -7.05 18.49 18.97
C PHE A 283 -6.24 18.61 17.67
N LEU A 284 -5.83 19.82 17.28
CA LEU A 284 -5.16 20.06 15.99
C LEU A 284 -3.64 19.90 16.03
N SER A 285 -3.05 19.76 17.21
CA SER A 285 -1.60 19.75 17.36
C SER A 285 -0.99 18.33 17.37
N VAL A 286 -1.76 17.29 17.03
CA VAL A 286 -1.31 15.88 17.01
C VAL A 286 0.03 15.72 16.27
N ASP A 287 0.94 14.93 16.85
CA ASP A 287 2.12 14.45 16.15
C ASP A 287 1.65 13.42 15.12
N PHE A 288 1.67 13.88 13.87
CA PHE A 288 1.28 13.10 12.70
C PHE A 288 2.03 11.77 12.60
N TRP A 289 3.32 11.76 12.92
CA TRP A 289 4.23 10.63 12.72
C TRP A 289 4.17 9.62 13.85
N ARG A 290 4.09 10.09 15.11
CA ARG A 290 4.06 9.23 16.30
C ARG A 290 3.01 8.13 16.21
N THR A 291 1.83 8.44 15.68
CA THR A 291 0.74 7.46 15.54
C THR A 291 1.09 6.29 14.61
N SER A 292 2.09 6.43 13.72
CA SER A 292 2.61 5.36 12.86
C SER A 292 3.92 4.74 13.37
N ARG A 293 4.39 5.13 14.55
CA ARG A 293 5.67 4.73 15.16
C ARG A 293 5.44 4.26 16.60
N VAL A 294 4.33 3.55 16.84
CA VAL A 294 3.92 3.09 18.17
C VAL A 294 4.89 2.06 18.74
N VAL A 295 5.46 1.21 17.87
CA VAL A 295 6.47 0.22 18.25
C VAL A 295 7.86 0.78 17.94
N ASP A 296 8.75 0.75 18.93
CA ASP A 296 10.12 1.25 18.82
C ASP A 296 10.90 0.56 17.67
N ASN A 297 11.76 1.34 17.00
CA ASN A 297 12.68 0.91 15.93
C ASN A 297 12.01 0.30 14.70
N THR A 298 10.70 0.52 14.51
CA THR A 298 9.94 0.03 13.35
C THR A 298 8.81 1.00 12.96
N VAL A 299 8.07 0.60 11.93
CA VAL A 299 6.93 1.32 11.36
C VAL A 299 5.65 0.52 11.53
N THR A 300 4.58 1.23 11.86
CA THR A 300 3.25 0.67 12.18
C THR A 300 2.15 1.48 11.51
N GLU A 301 2.34 1.81 10.22
CA GLU A 301 1.31 2.52 9.45
C GLU A 301 0.03 1.69 9.34
N PHE A 302 -1.05 2.39 9.04
CA PHE A 302 -2.38 1.85 8.78
C PHE A 302 -2.99 2.60 7.58
N PRO A 303 -4.07 2.08 6.96
CA PRO A 303 -4.56 2.56 5.66
C PRO A 303 -4.75 4.08 5.58
N PHE A 304 -5.40 4.70 6.57
CA PHE A 304 -5.64 6.14 6.54
C PHE A 304 -4.36 6.96 6.67
N PHE A 305 -3.39 6.52 7.51
CA PHE A 305 -2.08 7.17 7.63
C PHE A 305 -1.39 7.24 6.26
N SER A 306 -1.25 6.12 5.55
CA SER A 306 -0.58 6.10 4.25
C SER A 306 -1.37 6.90 3.20
N ALA A 307 -2.70 6.86 3.27
CA ALA A 307 -3.55 7.67 2.39
C ALA A 307 -3.28 9.16 2.56
N ILE A 308 -3.31 9.68 3.80
CA ILE A 308 -3.11 11.12 4.06
C ILE A 308 -1.63 11.53 3.94
N LEU A 309 -0.69 10.61 4.24
CA LEU A 309 0.74 10.78 3.97
C LEU A 309 0.97 11.05 2.49
N GLY A 310 0.18 10.42 1.61
CA GLY A 310 0.13 10.76 0.20
C GLY A 310 1.41 10.37 -0.55
N ASP A 311 2.03 9.26 -0.15
CA ASP A 311 3.03 8.56 -0.93
C ASP A 311 2.38 7.40 -1.68
N LEU A 312 2.67 7.30 -2.98
CA LEU A 312 2.12 6.24 -3.84
C LEU A 312 2.87 4.92 -3.64
N HIS A 313 3.01 4.52 -2.37
CA HIS A 313 3.88 3.44 -1.95
C HIS A 313 3.25 2.06 -2.23
N PRO A 314 4.05 1.02 -2.52
CA PRO A 314 3.62 -0.36 -2.74
C PRO A 314 2.57 -0.94 -1.78
N HIS A 315 2.80 -0.90 -0.46
CA HIS A 315 1.86 -1.47 0.53
C HIS A 315 0.51 -0.75 0.56
N HIS A 316 0.49 0.54 0.24
CA HIS A 316 -0.75 1.28 0.13
C HIS A 316 -1.50 0.90 -1.17
N SER A 317 -0.76 0.79 -2.28
CA SER A 317 -1.31 0.38 -3.58
C SER A 317 -1.88 -1.05 -3.59
N SER A 318 -1.39 -1.93 -2.72
CA SER A 318 -1.83 -3.33 -2.64
C SER A 318 -3.09 -3.55 -1.79
N LEU A 319 -3.52 -2.61 -0.94
CA LEU A 319 -4.73 -2.75 -0.10
C LEU A 319 -5.96 -3.24 -0.89
N PRO A 320 -6.34 -2.65 -2.03
CA PRO A 320 -7.48 -3.14 -2.81
C PRO A 320 -7.33 -4.60 -3.25
N ILE A 321 -6.10 -5.03 -3.57
CA ILE A 321 -5.79 -6.38 -4.02
C ILE A 321 -5.97 -7.38 -2.87
N VAL A 322 -5.57 -7.02 -1.65
CA VAL A 322 -5.79 -7.83 -0.44
C VAL A 322 -7.29 -7.99 -0.19
N LEU A 323 -8.09 -6.92 -0.27
CA LEU A 323 -9.56 -7.01 -0.15
C LEU A 323 -10.19 -7.89 -1.24
N LEU A 324 -9.67 -7.84 -2.47
CA LEU A 324 -10.12 -8.72 -3.56
C LEU A 324 -9.82 -10.20 -3.26
N ALA A 325 -8.66 -10.51 -2.69
CA ALA A 325 -8.29 -11.87 -2.27
C ALA A 325 -9.17 -12.36 -1.11
N ILE A 326 -9.45 -11.50 -0.13
CA ILE A 326 -10.39 -11.76 0.96
C ILE A 326 -11.79 -12.05 0.37
N GLY A 327 -12.23 -11.25 -0.60
CA GLY A 327 -13.50 -11.45 -1.32
C GLY A 327 -13.56 -12.78 -2.06
N ALA A 328 -12.52 -13.13 -2.82
CA ALA A 328 -12.42 -14.40 -3.53
C ALA A 328 -12.51 -15.59 -2.57
N SER A 329 -11.79 -15.50 -1.45
CA SER A 329 -11.83 -16.46 -0.35
C SER A 329 -13.22 -16.61 0.27
N MET A 330 -13.95 -15.50 0.41
CA MET A 330 -15.34 -15.55 0.86
C MET A 330 -16.21 -16.29 -0.15
N SER A 331 -16.07 -16.01 -1.45
CA SER A 331 -16.83 -16.71 -2.50
C SER A 331 -16.57 -18.22 -2.43
N LEU A 332 -15.32 -18.62 -2.24
CA LEU A 332 -14.90 -20.00 -2.10
C LEU A 332 -15.63 -20.72 -0.97
N ILE A 333 -15.64 -20.15 0.24
CA ILE A 333 -16.33 -20.74 1.40
C ILE A 333 -17.86 -20.69 1.24
N MET A 334 -18.41 -19.59 0.71
CA MET A 334 -19.85 -19.44 0.54
C MET A 334 -20.42 -20.41 -0.49
N ARG A 335 -19.64 -20.82 -1.49
CA ARG A 335 -20.04 -21.79 -2.53
C ARG A 335 -19.57 -23.22 -2.27
N MET A 336 -18.76 -23.43 -1.24
CA MET A 336 -18.15 -24.72 -0.91
C MET A 336 -19.19 -25.86 -0.88
N PRO A 337 -19.09 -26.89 -1.73
CA PRO A 337 -20.00 -28.03 -1.71
C PRO A 337 -19.97 -28.75 -0.35
N ARG A 338 -21.11 -29.27 0.10
CA ARG A 338 -21.23 -29.98 1.39
C ARG A 338 -20.48 -31.31 1.41
N ARG A 339 -20.42 -31.99 0.27
CA ARG A 339 -19.69 -33.25 0.07
C ARG A 339 -19.03 -33.20 -1.30
N VAL A 340 -17.87 -33.83 -1.40
CA VAL A 340 -17.12 -34.05 -2.63
C VAL A 340 -16.59 -35.47 -2.60
N SER A 341 -16.87 -36.22 -3.67
CA SER A 341 -16.53 -37.64 -3.77
C SER A 341 -15.10 -37.83 -4.30
N THR A 342 -14.69 -37.02 -5.28
CA THR A 342 -13.42 -37.18 -6.00
C THR A 342 -12.61 -35.87 -6.06
N PRO A 343 -11.27 -35.94 -6.16
CA PRO A 343 -10.42 -34.76 -6.41
C PRO A 343 -10.82 -33.99 -7.68
N ILE A 344 -11.22 -34.69 -8.74
CA ILE A 344 -11.64 -34.04 -9.99
C ILE A 344 -12.89 -33.18 -9.76
N GLU A 345 -13.83 -33.68 -8.94
CA GLU A 345 -15.03 -32.94 -8.58
C GLU A 345 -14.70 -31.69 -7.74
N SER A 346 -13.72 -31.75 -6.81
CA SER A 346 -13.29 -30.55 -6.07
C SER A 346 -12.74 -29.51 -7.03
N ILE A 347 -11.81 -29.90 -7.91
CA ILE A 347 -11.18 -29.01 -8.89
C ILE A 347 -12.22 -28.38 -9.82
N LYS A 348 -13.18 -29.15 -10.35
CA LYS A 348 -14.25 -28.61 -11.20
C LYS A 348 -15.10 -27.56 -10.47
N LYS A 349 -15.36 -27.76 -9.17
CA LYS A 349 -16.23 -26.87 -8.38
C LYS A 349 -15.50 -25.66 -7.80
N THR A 350 -14.21 -25.77 -7.50
CA THR A 350 -13.46 -24.71 -6.80
C THR A 350 -12.32 -24.11 -7.60
N GLY A 351 -11.80 -24.86 -8.59
CA GLY A 351 -10.61 -24.53 -9.37
C GLY A 351 -10.63 -23.14 -9.98
N TRP A 352 -11.75 -22.69 -10.54
CA TRP A 352 -11.82 -21.33 -11.11
C TRP A 352 -11.63 -20.20 -10.09
N VAL A 353 -12.10 -20.36 -8.83
CA VAL A 353 -11.80 -19.35 -7.79
C VAL A 353 -10.41 -19.53 -7.24
N LEU A 354 -9.87 -20.74 -7.22
CA LEU A 354 -8.48 -20.95 -6.81
C LEU A 354 -7.51 -20.36 -7.85
N LEU A 355 -7.79 -20.48 -9.14
CA LEU A 355 -7.05 -19.83 -10.22
C LEU A 355 -7.16 -18.31 -10.11
N PHE A 356 -8.36 -17.78 -9.88
CA PHE A 356 -8.56 -16.35 -9.65
C PHE A 356 -7.80 -15.88 -8.40
N LEU A 357 -7.85 -16.63 -7.30
CA LEU A 357 -7.12 -16.32 -6.08
C LEU A 357 -5.59 -16.38 -6.30
N ALA A 358 -5.10 -17.35 -7.07
CA ALA A 358 -3.69 -17.44 -7.46
C ALA A 358 -3.24 -16.22 -8.27
N PHE A 359 -4.08 -15.76 -9.20
CA PHE A 359 -3.87 -14.52 -9.97
C PHE A 359 -3.82 -13.29 -9.05
N VAL A 360 -4.77 -13.15 -8.11
CA VAL A 360 -4.81 -12.01 -7.18
C VAL A 360 -3.61 -12.03 -6.23
N ILE A 361 -3.21 -13.20 -5.71
CA ILE A 361 -2.00 -13.36 -4.88
C ILE A 361 -0.75 -12.99 -5.67
N CYS A 362 -0.70 -13.34 -6.95
CA CYS A 362 0.40 -12.94 -7.82
C CYS A 362 0.44 -11.42 -8.06
N GLY A 363 -0.72 -10.79 -8.27
CA GLY A 363 -0.85 -9.34 -8.33
C GLY A 363 -0.39 -8.66 -7.04
N ALA A 364 -0.76 -9.22 -5.88
CA ALA A 364 -0.28 -8.76 -4.59
C ALA A 364 1.24 -8.95 -4.46
N PHE A 365 1.79 -10.08 -4.90
CA PHE A 365 3.23 -10.33 -4.88
C PHE A 365 4.03 -9.28 -5.67
N ALA A 366 3.55 -8.93 -6.87
CA ALA A 366 4.18 -7.93 -7.72
C ALA A 366 3.98 -6.49 -7.20
N ALA A 367 2.81 -6.20 -6.60
CA ALA A 367 2.49 -4.89 -6.05
C ALA A 367 3.13 -4.62 -4.69
N ASN A 368 3.27 -5.65 -3.84
CA ASN A 368 3.94 -5.66 -2.54
C ASN A 368 4.13 -7.13 -2.08
N THR A 369 5.34 -7.68 -2.26
CA THR A 369 5.63 -9.11 -2.01
C THR A 369 5.22 -9.62 -0.63
N TRP A 370 5.29 -8.79 0.40
CA TRP A 370 4.96 -9.17 1.77
C TRP A 370 3.48 -9.55 1.95
N ASP A 371 2.56 -8.93 1.19
CA ASP A 371 1.14 -9.26 1.27
C ASP A 371 0.84 -10.67 0.75
N ALA A 372 1.65 -11.16 -0.20
CA ALA A 372 1.53 -12.53 -0.70
C ALA A 372 1.84 -13.58 0.37
N ILE A 373 2.67 -13.25 1.38
CA ILE A 373 2.93 -14.13 2.53
C ILE A 373 1.64 -14.31 3.35
N VAL A 374 0.97 -13.20 3.68
CA VAL A 374 -0.27 -13.22 4.46
C VAL A 374 -1.41 -13.88 3.69
N LEU A 375 -1.57 -13.54 2.41
CA LEU A 375 -2.59 -14.11 1.54
C LEU A 375 -2.34 -15.58 1.20
N GLY A 376 -1.08 -15.97 0.99
CA GLY A 376 -0.67 -17.35 0.74
C GLY A 376 -0.95 -18.24 1.95
N PHE A 377 -0.60 -17.78 3.16
CA PHE A 377 -0.98 -18.45 4.41
C PHE A 377 -2.50 -18.58 4.52
N PHE A 378 -3.24 -17.49 4.30
CA PHE A 378 -4.70 -17.51 4.39
C PHE A 378 -5.31 -18.49 3.39
N ALA A 379 -4.85 -18.51 2.13
CA ALA A 379 -5.28 -19.45 1.12
C ALA A 379 -4.98 -20.91 1.51
N ALA A 380 -3.80 -21.18 2.08
CA ALA A 380 -3.43 -22.51 2.56
C ALA A 380 -4.36 -22.99 3.68
N VAL A 381 -4.68 -22.14 4.66
CA VAL A 381 -5.63 -22.47 5.73
C VAL A 381 -7.04 -22.73 5.19
N LEU A 382 -7.49 -21.96 4.20
CA LEU A 382 -8.78 -22.18 3.54
C LEU A 382 -8.84 -23.53 2.84
N ILE A 383 -7.82 -23.86 2.04
CA ILE A 383 -7.72 -25.14 1.32
C ILE A 383 -7.67 -26.30 2.31
N PHE A 384 -6.85 -26.18 3.35
CA PHE A 384 -6.77 -27.17 4.43
C PHE A 384 -8.14 -27.38 5.07
N TYR A 385 -8.83 -26.31 5.48
CA TYR A 385 -10.17 -26.42 6.06
C TYR A 385 -11.15 -27.12 5.12
N MET A 386 -11.16 -26.76 3.84
CA MET A 386 -12.06 -27.37 2.85
C MET A 386 -11.81 -28.87 2.70
N ASN A 387 -10.54 -29.27 2.56
CA ASN A 387 -10.16 -30.66 2.37
C ASN A 387 -10.41 -31.49 3.63
N MET A 388 -10.15 -30.93 4.81
CA MET A 388 -10.52 -31.57 6.08
C MET A 388 -12.03 -31.77 6.22
N ARG A 389 -12.85 -30.86 5.66
CA ARG A 389 -14.32 -31.01 5.66
C ARG A 389 -14.81 -32.05 4.67
N TRP A 390 -14.11 -32.26 3.56
CA TRP A 390 -14.49 -33.24 2.53
C TRP A 390 -13.96 -34.65 2.81
N TRP A 391 -12.72 -34.77 3.26
CA TRP A 391 -12.01 -36.05 3.37
C TRP A 391 -11.47 -36.35 4.78
N GLY A 392 -11.67 -35.47 5.76
CA GLY A 392 -11.20 -35.67 7.13
C GLY A 392 -9.68 -35.67 7.26
N ASN A 393 -9.19 -36.09 8.43
CA ASN A 393 -7.77 -36.28 8.70
C ASN A 393 -7.27 -37.61 8.08
N THR A 394 -7.38 -37.75 6.77
CA THR A 394 -6.92 -38.93 6.03
C THR A 394 -5.68 -38.58 5.21
N PRO A 395 -4.81 -39.55 4.88
CA PRO A 395 -3.68 -39.32 3.97
C PRO A 395 -4.10 -38.66 2.65
N LYS A 396 -5.29 -39.03 2.15
CA LYS A 396 -5.91 -38.39 0.99
C LYS A 396 -6.22 -36.90 1.22
N GLY A 397 -6.82 -36.54 2.35
CA GLY A 397 -7.12 -35.14 2.70
C GLY A 397 -5.85 -34.28 2.84
N VAL A 398 -4.81 -34.83 3.47
CA VAL A 398 -3.50 -34.17 3.61
C VAL A 398 -2.83 -34.03 2.25
N GLY A 399 -2.71 -35.11 1.48
CA GLY A 399 -2.10 -35.09 0.14
C GLY A 399 -2.79 -34.13 -0.82
N MET A 400 -4.14 -34.07 -0.80
CA MET A 400 -4.89 -33.09 -1.60
C MET A 400 -4.67 -31.65 -1.14
N THR A 401 -4.45 -31.42 0.16
CA THR A 401 -4.12 -30.09 0.66
C THR A 401 -2.76 -29.65 0.13
N ILE A 402 -1.74 -30.50 0.28
CA ILE A 402 -0.39 -30.23 -0.24
C ILE A 402 -0.45 -29.96 -1.74
N ALA A 403 -1.12 -30.83 -2.52
CA ALA A 403 -1.23 -30.69 -3.95
C ALA A 403 -1.94 -29.39 -4.39
N MET A 404 -3.04 -29.01 -3.72
CA MET A 404 -3.78 -27.79 -4.06
C MET A 404 -3.05 -26.51 -3.62
N VAL A 405 -2.36 -26.53 -2.47
CA VAL A 405 -1.54 -25.40 -2.01
C VAL A 405 -0.32 -25.23 -2.92
N ALA A 406 0.39 -26.32 -3.23
CA ALA A 406 1.51 -26.30 -4.16
C ALA A 406 1.06 -25.87 -5.57
N GLY A 407 -0.07 -26.38 -6.06
CA GLY A 407 -0.64 -26.00 -7.35
C GLY A 407 -1.04 -24.52 -7.41
N LEU A 408 -1.62 -23.99 -6.34
CA LEU A 408 -1.92 -22.55 -6.22
C LEU A 408 -0.64 -21.72 -6.23
N GLY A 409 0.36 -22.09 -5.43
CA GLY A 409 1.65 -21.41 -5.37
C GLY A 409 2.40 -21.43 -6.70
N LEU A 410 2.48 -22.61 -7.35
CA LEU A 410 3.09 -22.76 -8.67
C LEU A 410 2.36 -21.93 -9.73
N THR A 411 1.03 -21.93 -9.72
CA THR A 411 0.23 -21.10 -10.64
C THR A 411 0.51 -19.62 -10.42
N SER A 412 0.55 -19.15 -9.16
CA SER A 412 0.95 -17.77 -8.85
C SER A 412 2.35 -17.45 -9.34
N LEU A 413 3.33 -18.35 -9.17
CA LEU A 413 4.70 -18.13 -9.63
C LEU A 413 4.79 -18.09 -11.17
N LEU A 414 4.10 -18.98 -11.87
CA LEU A 414 4.07 -19.02 -13.34
C LEU A 414 3.43 -17.75 -13.91
N LEU A 415 2.33 -17.29 -13.30
CA LEU A 415 1.73 -16.01 -13.65
C LEU A 415 2.71 -14.86 -13.38
N GLY A 416 3.52 -14.92 -12.32
CA GLY A 416 4.48 -13.87 -11.93
C GLY A 416 5.85 -13.96 -12.60
N LEU A 417 6.03 -14.81 -13.61
CA LEU A 417 7.34 -15.15 -14.15
C LEU A 417 8.13 -13.92 -14.62
N LEU A 418 7.49 -13.00 -15.35
CA LEU A 418 8.14 -11.76 -15.78
C LEU A 418 8.66 -10.92 -14.61
N PHE A 419 7.88 -10.78 -13.55
CA PHE A 419 8.34 -10.09 -12.34
C PHE A 419 9.57 -10.79 -11.77
N LYS A 420 9.45 -12.11 -11.58
CA LYS A 420 10.42 -12.89 -10.81
C LYS A 420 11.78 -12.97 -11.51
N LEU A 421 11.82 -12.94 -12.83
CA LEU A 421 13.07 -12.96 -13.61
C LEU A 421 13.93 -11.72 -13.40
N TYR A 422 13.32 -10.57 -13.12
CA TYR A 422 14.01 -9.28 -12.97
C TYR A 422 13.92 -8.69 -11.56
N PHE A 423 13.26 -9.39 -10.63
CA PHE A 423 13.08 -8.98 -9.25
C PHE A 423 14.03 -9.75 -8.32
N ILE A 424 14.96 -9.02 -7.69
CA ILE A 424 15.78 -9.51 -6.58
C ILE A 424 15.07 -9.16 -5.28
N SER A 425 14.63 -10.21 -4.59
CA SER A 425 13.96 -10.08 -3.30
C SER A 425 14.81 -9.37 -2.25
N PRO A 426 14.18 -8.60 -1.33
CA PRO A 426 14.85 -8.03 -0.17
C PRO A 426 15.22 -9.06 0.91
N ILE A 427 14.74 -10.30 0.83
CA ILE A 427 15.09 -11.35 1.80
C ILE A 427 16.47 -11.92 1.46
N LYS A 428 17.44 -11.84 2.40
CA LYS A 428 18.86 -12.13 2.15
C LYS A 428 19.10 -13.55 1.64
N ASN A 429 18.35 -14.53 2.16
CA ASN A 429 18.55 -15.96 1.89
C ASN A 429 17.41 -16.56 1.05
N GLU A 430 16.75 -15.76 0.20
CA GLU A 430 15.73 -16.32 -0.69
C GLU A 430 16.33 -17.32 -1.68
N ILE A 431 15.57 -18.38 -1.96
CA ILE A 431 15.87 -19.32 -3.05
C ILE A 431 15.91 -18.54 -4.37
N LYS A 432 17.12 -18.28 -4.87
CA LYS A 432 17.32 -17.68 -6.19
C LYS A 432 16.93 -18.72 -7.23
N ILE A 433 15.82 -18.49 -7.93
CA ILE A 433 15.46 -19.21 -9.16
C ILE A 433 16.29 -18.64 -10.31
N ALA A 434 17.61 -18.67 -10.17
CA ALA A 434 18.53 -18.31 -11.24
C ALA A 434 18.80 -19.59 -12.02
N SER A 435 18.14 -19.73 -13.18
CA SER A 435 18.11 -20.86 -14.12
C SER A 435 17.05 -21.95 -13.87
N PHE A 436 16.25 -22.21 -14.91
CA PHE A 436 15.50 -23.46 -15.09
C PHE A 436 16.55 -24.57 -15.16
N PHE A 437 16.77 -25.27 -14.05
CA PHE A 437 17.80 -26.31 -13.84
C PHE A 437 19.26 -25.81 -13.83
N PRO A 438 20.08 -26.11 -12.79
CA PRO A 438 19.80 -26.72 -11.49
C PRO A 438 19.74 -25.66 -10.37
N LEU A 439 18.84 -25.86 -9.40
CA LEU A 439 18.75 -25.03 -8.19
C LEU A 439 20.11 -25.06 -7.45
N LYS A 440 20.88 -23.97 -7.49
CA LYS A 440 22.05 -23.82 -6.62
C LYS A 440 21.59 -23.48 -5.21
N PHE A 441 21.58 -24.48 -4.33
CA PHE A 441 21.38 -24.31 -2.88
C PHE A 441 22.68 -23.83 -2.22
N GLU A 442 23.16 -22.63 -2.58
CA GLU A 442 24.32 -22.05 -1.89
C GLU A 442 23.90 -21.53 -0.51
N LYS A 443 24.12 -22.37 0.51
CA LYS A 443 23.87 -22.16 1.95
C LYS A 443 22.40 -21.92 2.30
N LEU A 444 21.76 -22.98 2.81
CA LEU A 444 20.45 -22.93 3.46
C LEU A 444 20.52 -22.18 4.81
N LYS A 445 20.89 -20.89 4.80
CA LYS A 445 20.67 -20.02 5.96
C LYS A 445 19.16 -19.90 6.15
N LEU A 446 18.70 -20.06 7.38
CA LEU A 446 17.28 -19.93 7.70
C LEU A 446 16.79 -18.53 7.28
N MET A 447 15.80 -18.47 6.38
CA MET A 447 15.10 -17.23 6.01
C MET A 447 14.35 -16.62 7.21
N ILE A 448 14.10 -17.44 8.24
CA ILE A 448 13.34 -17.09 9.45
C ILE A 448 14.29 -17.20 10.63
N VAL A 449 14.44 -16.11 11.39
CA VAL A 449 15.35 -16.02 12.53
C VAL A 449 14.54 -15.82 13.81
N PRO A 450 14.87 -16.52 14.92
CA PRO A 450 14.25 -16.27 16.21
C PRO A 450 14.47 -14.84 16.69
N LEU A 451 13.41 -14.22 17.21
CA LEU A 451 13.45 -12.84 17.66
C LEU A 451 14.06 -12.72 19.06
N LYS A 452 15.00 -11.77 19.22
CA LYS A 452 15.59 -11.46 20.52
C LYS A 452 14.57 -10.76 21.45
N PRO A 453 14.57 -11.01 22.77
CA PRO A 453 13.58 -10.44 23.69
C PRO A 453 13.49 -8.91 23.67
N GLU A 454 14.62 -8.21 23.55
CA GLU A 454 14.71 -6.74 23.48
C GLU A 454 14.06 -6.14 22.23
N MET A 455 13.89 -6.95 21.19
CA MET A 455 13.21 -6.57 19.96
C MET A 455 11.75 -7.00 19.95
N ARG A 456 11.08 -7.27 21.09
CA ARG A 456 9.66 -7.63 21.08
C ARG A 456 8.76 -6.41 21.18
N ALA A 457 7.56 -6.50 20.60
CA ALA A 457 6.55 -5.45 20.78
C ALA A 457 6.00 -5.53 22.21
N LYS A 458 5.79 -4.39 22.87
CA LYS A 458 5.13 -4.40 24.17
C LYS A 458 3.65 -4.71 23.94
N LEU A 459 3.03 -5.37 24.93
CA LEU A 459 1.61 -5.68 24.88
C LEU A 459 0.76 -4.40 24.80
N SER A 460 1.20 -3.32 25.45
CA SER A 460 0.62 -1.98 25.35
C SER A 460 0.55 -1.49 23.90
N ASP A 461 1.65 -1.61 23.17
CA ASP A 461 1.80 -1.10 21.81
C ASP A 461 0.87 -1.86 20.86
N TYR A 462 0.78 -3.18 21.04
CA TYR A 462 -0.15 -4.02 20.30
C TYR A 462 -1.63 -3.62 20.53
N PHE A 463 -2.00 -3.31 21.78
CA PHE A 463 -3.34 -2.80 22.10
C PHE A 463 -3.57 -1.38 21.57
N VAL A 464 -2.56 -0.51 21.56
CA VAL A 464 -2.67 0.82 20.97
C VAL A 464 -2.97 0.69 19.48
N LEU A 465 -2.27 -0.19 18.77
CA LEU A 465 -2.44 -0.44 17.33
C LEU A 465 -3.80 -1.06 16.99
N PHE A 466 -4.16 -2.17 17.64
CA PHE A 466 -5.26 -3.03 17.20
C PHE A 466 -6.43 -3.12 18.17
N GLY A 467 -6.35 -2.48 19.35
CA GLY A 467 -7.33 -2.61 20.43
C GLY A 467 -8.77 -2.35 19.98
N LEU A 468 -8.99 -1.32 19.15
CA LEU A 468 -10.31 -0.97 18.62
C LEU A 468 -11.01 -2.11 17.87
N PHE A 469 -10.23 -3.00 17.24
CA PHE A 469 -10.74 -4.18 16.53
C PHE A 469 -10.74 -5.43 17.40
N LEU A 470 -9.72 -5.58 18.26
CA LEU A 470 -9.54 -6.76 19.11
C LEU A 470 -10.66 -6.89 20.15
N PHE A 471 -11.07 -5.82 20.81
CA PHE A 471 -12.11 -5.89 21.85
C PHE A 471 -13.44 -6.48 21.37
N PRO A 472 -14.12 -5.95 20.32
CA PRO A 472 -15.38 -6.52 19.86
C PRO A 472 -15.19 -7.97 19.36
N LEU A 473 -14.05 -8.26 18.75
CA LEU A 473 -13.72 -9.56 18.21
C LEU A 473 -13.53 -10.62 19.32
N ILE A 474 -12.76 -10.30 20.37
CA ILE A 474 -12.54 -11.16 21.53
C ILE A 474 -13.85 -11.41 22.29
N ILE A 475 -14.65 -10.37 22.53
CA ILE A 475 -15.95 -10.50 23.20
C ILE A 475 -16.86 -11.47 22.43
N TYR A 476 -16.91 -11.34 21.10
CA TYR A 476 -17.73 -12.21 20.27
C TYR A 476 -17.21 -13.65 20.21
N LEU A 477 -15.90 -13.84 20.04
CA LEU A 477 -15.27 -15.16 20.05
C LEU A 477 -15.45 -15.87 21.39
N TRP A 478 -15.29 -15.15 22.50
CA TRP A 478 -15.59 -15.67 23.83
C TRP A 478 -17.04 -16.11 23.95
N GLY A 479 -17.98 -15.33 23.40
CA GLY A 479 -19.39 -15.73 23.33
C GLY A 479 -19.62 -17.02 22.52
N LEU A 480 -18.92 -17.21 21.41
CA LEU A 480 -18.95 -18.46 20.62
C LEU A 480 -18.37 -19.63 21.40
N PHE A 481 -17.20 -19.45 22.00
CA PHE A 481 -16.50 -20.47 22.75
C PHE A 481 -17.27 -20.88 24.02
N ARG A 482 -17.83 -19.92 24.77
CA ARG A 482 -18.72 -20.21 25.91
C ARG A 482 -19.93 -21.05 25.50
N ASN A 483 -20.53 -20.77 24.34
CA ASN A 483 -21.62 -21.60 23.81
C ASN A 483 -21.15 -22.98 23.38
N TYR A 484 -19.93 -23.10 22.84
CA TYR A 484 -19.30 -24.38 22.55
C TYR A 484 -19.07 -25.20 23.83
N LEU A 485 -18.59 -24.59 24.91
CA LEU A 485 -18.34 -25.24 26.20
C LEU A 485 -19.61 -25.77 26.88
N LYS A 486 -20.81 -25.28 26.55
CA LYS A 486 -22.07 -25.78 27.11
C LYS A 486 -22.33 -27.26 26.80
N LYS A 487 -21.68 -27.83 25.79
CA LYS A 487 -21.82 -29.25 25.44
C LYS A 487 -21.06 -30.19 26.37
N PHE A 488 -20.17 -29.66 27.20
CA PHE A 488 -19.26 -30.43 28.04
C PHE A 488 -19.71 -30.40 29.51
N ASN A 489 -19.39 -31.48 30.23
CA ASN A 489 -19.56 -31.56 31.68
C ASN A 489 -18.56 -30.61 32.41
N PRO A 490 -18.72 -30.38 33.73
CA PRO A 490 -17.83 -29.50 34.49
C PRO A 490 -16.33 -29.87 34.37
N SER A 491 -15.98 -31.16 34.46
CA SER A 491 -14.59 -31.62 34.39
C SER A 491 -13.90 -31.24 33.08
N MET A 492 -14.59 -31.41 31.95
CA MET A 492 -14.06 -31.01 30.64
C MET A 492 -13.95 -29.48 30.50
N LYS A 493 -14.83 -28.70 31.15
CA LYS A 493 -14.67 -27.23 31.20
C LYS A 493 -13.43 -26.83 32.00
N THR A 494 -13.18 -27.49 33.13
CA THR A 494 -11.96 -27.30 33.93
C THR A 494 -10.72 -27.65 33.10
N LEU A 495 -10.74 -28.75 32.34
CA LEU A 495 -9.64 -29.11 31.44
C LEU A 495 -9.33 -28.00 30.42
N TRP A 496 -10.35 -27.42 29.79
CA TRP A 496 -10.15 -26.28 28.88
C TRP A 496 -9.49 -25.07 29.56
N ILE A 497 -9.91 -24.76 30.80
CA ILE A 497 -9.31 -23.68 31.59
C ILE A 497 -7.84 -24.00 31.89
N CYS A 498 -7.54 -25.23 32.33
CA CYS A 498 -6.18 -25.68 32.60
C CYS A 498 -5.29 -25.64 31.35
N VAL A 499 -5.80 -26.03 30.18
CA VAL A 499 -5.06 -25.96 28.91
C VAL A 499 -4.73 -24.52 28.54
N PHE A 500 -5.68 -23.59 28.68
CA PHE A 500 -5.43 -22.17 28.41
C PHE A 500 -4.46 -21.55 29.42
N ALA A 501 -4.62 -21.84 30.71
CA ALA A 501 -3.69 -21.40 31.75
C ALA A 501 -2.28 -21.95 31.49
N PHE A 502 -2.17 -23.23 31.11
CA PHE A 502 -0.89 -23.84 30.75
C PHE A 502 -0.24 -23.15 29.55
N MET A 503 -0.97 -22.87 28.47
CA MET A 503 -0.40 -22.16 27.29
C MET A 503 0.15 -20.78 27.66
N ILE A 504 -0.58 -20.05 28.51
CA ILE A 504 -0.20 -18.71 28.96
C ILE A 504 1.04 -18.78 29.88
N VAL A 505 1.03 -19.67 30.87
CA VAL A 505 2.14 -19.87 31.81
C VAL A 505 3.37 -20.42 31.09
N PHE A 506 3.20 -21.34 30.15
CA PHE A 506 4.28 -21.86 29.30
C PHE A 506 4.90 -20.74 28.47
N SER A 507 4.08 -19.89 27.85
CA SER A 507 4.56 -18.74 27.09
C SER A 507 5.38 -17.77 27.94
N TRP A 508 4.95 -17.51 29.18
CA TRP A 508 5.73 -16.70 30.11
C TRP A 508 7.05 -17.36 30.52
N ASN A 509 7.06 -18.67 30.77
CA ASN A 509 8.28 -19.36 31.19
C ASN A 509 9.30 -19.55 30.05
N VAL A 510 8.82 -19.78 28.81
CA VAL A 510 9.69 -20.01 27.65
C VAL A 510 10.12 -18.70 26.99
N TRP A 511 9.20 -17.76 26.86
CA TRP A 511 9.44 -16.51 26.15
C TRP A 511 9.43 -15.28 27.06
N HIS A 512 9.14 -15.37 28.37
CA HIS A 512 8.98 -14.17 29.22
C HIS A 512 7.99 -13.15 28.64
N PHE A 513 7.00 -13.65 27.89
CA PHE A 513 6.01 -12.82 27.20
C PHE A 513 4.69 -13.57 27.06
N TRP A 514 3.58 -12.90 27.37
CA TRP A 514 2.24 -13.54 27.48
C TRP A 514 1.51 -13.65 26.14
N LEU A 515 1.83 -12.77 25.18
CA LEU A 515 1.08 -12.64 23.93
C LEU A 515 1.07 -13.92 23.08
N PRO A 516 2.19 -14.68 22.96
CA PRO A 516 2.15 -15.96 22.25
C PRO A 516 1.20 -16.97 22.90
N GLY A 517 1.21 -17.09 24.23
CA GLY A 517 0.29 -17.96 24.96
C GLY A 517 -1.18 -17.61 24.74
N LEU A 518 -1.50 -16.31 24.71
CA LEU A 518 -2.85 -15.82 24.38
C LEU A 518 -3.26 -16.16 22.95
N ALA A 519 -2.36 -15.96 21.98
CA ALA A 519 -2.61 -16.29 20.59
C ALA A 519 -2.74 -17.80 20.37
N MET A 520 -1.96 -18.64 21.07
CA MET A 520 -2.10 -20.10 21.09
C MET A 520 -3.47 -20.53 21.65
N ALA A 521 -3.89 -19.96 22.78
CA ALA A 521 -5.20 -20.26 23.36
C ALA A 521 -6.34 -19.88 22.39
N TRP A 522 -6.22 -18.72 21.72
CA TRP A 522 -7.15 -18.30 20.68
C TRP A 522 -7.11 -19.24 19.45
N LEU A 523 -5.95 -19.72 19.02
CA LEU A 523 -5.82 -20.70 17.94
C LEU A 523 -6.58 -21.98 18.28
N VAL A 524 -6.37 -22.54 19.47
CA VAL A 524 -7.01 -23.79 19.88
C VAL A 524 -8.52 -23.62 20.00
N ALA A 525 -8.99 -22.49 20.55
CA ALA A 525 -10.42 -22.16 20.58
C ALA A 525 -11.01 -22.08 19.15
N THR A 526 -10.29 -21.44 18.22
CA THR A 526 -10.71 -21.28 16.82
C THR A 526 -10.78 -22.62 16.09
N ILE A 527 -9.78 -23.50 16.27
CA ILE A 527 -9.77 -24.86 15.71
C ILE A 527 -10.97 -25.65 16.25
N ALA A 528 -11.18 -25.64 17.57
CA ALA A 528 -12.32 -26.33 18.19
C ALA A 528 -13.67 -25.84 17.63
N LEU A 529 -13.82 -24.54 17.43
CA LEU A 529 -15.01 -23.95 16.81
C LEU A 529 -15.15 -24.32 15.33
N LEU A 530 -14.06 -24.36 14.55
CA LEU A 530 -14.08 -24.76 13.14
C LEU A 530 -14.46 -26.24 12.93
N MET A 531 -14.10 -27.10 13.89
CA MET A 531 -14.47 -28.52 13.89
C MET A 531 -15.96 -28.74 14.23
N ASP A 532 -16.61 -27.79 14.91
CA ASP A 532 -18.04 -27.88 15.23
C ASP A 532 -18.90 -27.63 13.97
N LYS A 533 -19.61 -28.68 13.53
CA LYS A 533 -20.42 -28.66 12.31
C LYS A 533 -21.71 -27.81 12.43
N ARG A 534 -22.06 -27.33 13.62
CA ARG A 534 -23.29 -26.54 13.87
C ARG A 534 -23.21 -25.11 13.32
N TRP A 535 -22.01 -24.58 13.10
CA TRP A 535 -21.84 -23.21 12.65
C TRP A 535 -22.14 -23.03 11.16
N GLY A 536 -22.84 -21.95 10.83
CA GLY A 536 -23.10 -21.59 9.44
C GLY A 536 -21.85 -21.06 8.72
N ARG A 537 -21.86 -21.08 7.38
CA ARG A 537 -20.72 -20.68 6.52
C ARG A 537 -20.13 -19.29 6.85
N ARG A 538 -20.95 -18.33 7.27
CA ARG A 538 -20.48 -16.98 7.66
C ARG A 538 -19.67 -16.98 8.95
N THR A 539 -20.09 -17.76 9.95
CA THR A 539 -19.32 -17.91 11.20
C THR A 539 -18.04 -18.69 10.93
N ILE A 540 -18.09 -19.74 10.10
CA ILE A 540 -16.89 -20.45 9.65
C ILE A 540 -15.91 -19.50 8.95
N TYR A 541 -16.39 -18.70 8.00
CA TYR A 541 -15.54 -17.74 7.29
C TYR A 541 -14.97 -16.66 8.23
N PHE A 542 -15.75 -16.17 9.20
CA PHE A 542 -15.24 -15.29 10.25
C PHE A 542 -14.11 -15.95 11.06
N LEU A 543 -14.26 -17.20 11.48
CA LEU A 543 -13.21 -17.92 12.19
C LEU A 543 -11.96 -18.08 11.32
N LEU A 544 -12.13 -18.37 10.02
CA LEU A 544 -11.01 -18.45 9.07
C LEU A 544 -10.31 -17.08 8.90
N LEU A 545 -11.07 -15.97 8.83
CA LEU A 545 -10.51 -14.61 8.81
C LEU A 545 -9.67 -14.28 10.04
N THR A 546 -9.94 -14.92 11.18
CA THR A 546 -9.11 -14.71 12.38
C THR A 546 -7.79 -15.47 12.36
N THR A 547 -7.63 -16.46 11.48
CA THR A 547 -6.42 -17.31 11.49
C THR A 547 -5.13 -16.57 11.10
N PRO A 548 -5.10 -15.66 10.10
CA PRO A 548 -3.88 -14.89 9.82
C PRO A 548 -3.50 -13.98 10.98
N ILE A 549 -4.49 -13.37 11.66
CA ILE A 549 -4.26 -12.52 12.83
C ILE A 549 -3.52 -13.34 13.89
N ILE A 550 -4.08 -14.47 14.30
CA ILE A 550 -3.50 -15.34 15.34
C ILE A 550 -2.08 -15.79 14.97
N PHE A 551 -1.90 -16.29 13.74
CA PHE A 551 -0.63 -16.83 13.29
C PHE A 551 0.44 -15.74 13.18
N PHE A 552 0.12 -14.59 12.58
CA PHE A 552 1.12 -13.56 12.37
C PHE A 552 1.42 -12.77 13.64
N THR A 553 0.48 -12.62 14.58
CA THR A 553 0.82 -12.15 15.94
C THR A 553 1.84 -13.08 16.60
N LEU A 554 1.65 -14.40 16.52
CA LEU A 554 2.64 -15.36 17.01
C LEU A 554 3.97 -15.23 16.28
N PHE A 555 3.91 -15.15 14.95
CA PHE A 555 5.08 -15.14 14.11
C PHE A 555 5.95 -13.92 14.39
N VAL A 556 5.42 -12.69 14.28
CA VAL A 556 6.26 -11.47 14.34
C VAL A 556 6.86 -11.19 15.73
N ASP A 557 6.29 -11.78 16.79
CA ASP A 557 6.82 -11.65 18.16
C ASP A 557 7.77 -12.78 18.56
N THR A 558 7.85 -13.84 17.75
CA THR A 558 8.72 -15.00 18.00
C THR A 558 9.82 -15.12 16.96
N PHE A 559 9.56 -14.66 15.74
CA PHE A 559 10.42 -14.80 14.58
C PHE A 559 10.37 -13.55 13.70
N TYR A 560 11.39 -13.37 12.87
CA TYR A 560 11.36 -12.41 11.77
C TYR A 560 12.00 -12.99 10.52
N PHE A 561 11.68 -12.42 9.36
CA PHE A 561 12.37 -12.73 8.12
C PHE A 561 13.68 -11.95 8.05
N ASP A 562 14.80 -12.64 7.82
CA ASP A 562 16.13 -12.02 7.66
C ASP A 562 16.19 -11.27 6.32
N ASP A 563 15.84 -9.99 6.37
CA ASP A 563 15.89 -9.05 5.26
C ASP A 563 17.17 -8.20 5.30
N ARG A 564 17.27 -7.15 4.48
CA ARG A 564 18.45 -6.28 4.40
C ARG A 564 18.68 -5.37 5.61
N MET A 565 17.75 -5.32 6.56
CA MET A 565 17.94 -4.52 7.77
C MET A 565 19.00 -5.16 8.68
N VAL A 566 19.63 -4.33 9.52
CA VAL A 566 20.74 -4.72 10.39
C VAL A 566 20.58 -4.14 11.79
N GLY A 567 21.20 -4.80 12.77
CA GLY A 567 21.21 -4.34 14.15
C GLY A 567 19.81 -4.29 14.77
N ILE A 568 19.46 -3.18 15.42
CA ILE A 568 18.16 -3.01 16.10
C ILE A 568 16.96 -2.97 15.13
N HIS A 569 17.20 -2.85 13.82
CA HIS A 569 16.16 -2.78 12.79
C HIS A 569 15.91 -4.11 12.07
N GLU A 570 16.55 -5.20 12.47
CA GLU A 570 16.42 -6.52 11.81
C GLU A 570 14.98 -7.00 11.64
N ARG A 571 14.07 -6.64 12.55
CA ARG A 571 12.63 -7.00 12.46
C ARG A 571 11.75 -6.01 11.70
N TYR A 572 12.30 -4.90 11.22
CA TYR A 572 11.56 -3.71 10.78
C TYR A 572 10.49 -4.04 9.73
N ASN A 573 10.87 -4.61 8.58
CA ASN A 573 9.87 -4.90 7.54
C ASN A 573 8.97 -6.06 7.91
N THR A 574 9.46 -7.05 8.66
CA THR A 574 8.62 -8.17 9.08
C THR A 574 7.44 -7.68 9.91
N LEU A 575 7.67 -6.82 10.90
CA LEU A 575 6.58 -6.27 11.70
C LEU A 575 5.71 -5.34 10.85
N PHE A 576 6.32 -4.36 10.19
CA PHE A 576 5.58 -3.35 9.43
C PHE A 576 4.70 -3.97 8.33
N LYS A 577 5.32 -4.74 7.43
CA LYS A 577 4.66 -5.21 6.21
C LYS A 577 3.68 -6.36 6.49
N ILE A 578 3.79 -7.06 7.61
CA ILE A 578 2.79 -8.05 8.04
C ILE A 578 1.65 -7.39 8.80
N TYR A 579 1.90 -6.40 9.67
CA TYR A 579 0.84 -5.71 10.41
C TYR A 579 -0.08 -4.88 9.50
N TYR A 580 0.45 -4.35 8.40
CA TYR A 580 -0.31 -3.52 7.49
C TYR A 580 -1.57 -4.22 6.91
N PRO A 581 -1.48 -5.37 6.21
CA PRO A 581 -2.66 -6.08 5.72
C PRO A 581 -3.52 -6.70 6.84
N LEU A 582 -2.96 -7.02 8.02
CA LEU A 582 -3.73 -7.54 9.15
C LEU A 582 -4.80 -6.56 9.64
N TRP A 583 -4.61 -5.26 9.42
CA TRP A 583 -5.61 -4.24 9.70
C TRP A 583 -6.96 -4.56 9.03
N GLU A 584 -6.95 -5.02 7.77
CA GLU A 584 -8.15 -5.36 7.03
C GLU A 584 -8.87 -6.59 7.62
N PHE A 585 -8.11 -7.63 7.97
CA PHE A 585 -8.63 -8.84 8.60
C PHE A 585 -9.27 -8.53 9.96
N LEU A 586 -8.58 -7.73 10.78
CA LEU A 586 -9.05 -7.30 12.09
C LEU A 586 -10.34 -6.46 12.00
N ALA A 587 -10.34 -5.44 11.14
CA ALA A 587 -11.49 -4.56 10.95
C ALA A 587 -12.72 -5.35 10.45
N LEU A 588 -12.57 -6.21 9.44
CA LEU A 588 -13.67 -7.05 8.94
C LEU A 588 -14.18 -8.04 9.99
N GLY A 589 -13.28 -8.61 10.79
CA GLY A 589 -13.61 -9.47 11.92
C GLY A 589 -14.41 -8.71 13.00
N ALA A 590 -13.97 -7.52 13.37
CA ALA A 590 -14.65 -6.65 14.33
C ALA A 590 -16.06 -6.24 13.86
N VAL A 591 -16.22 -5.89 12.59
CA VAL A 591 -17.53 -5.58 12.01
C VAL A 591 -18.47 -6.77 12.07
N TYR A 592 -17.99 -7.97 11.74
CA TYR A 592 -18.81 -9.18 11.86
C TYR A 592 -19.20 -9.43 13.31
N ALA A 593 -18.27 -9.28 14.25
CA ALA A 593 -18.50 -9.42 15.67
C ALA A 593 -19.61 -8.48 16.15
N PHE A 594 -19.49 -7.17 15.88
CA PHE A 594 -20.56 -6.20 16.17
C PHE A 594 -21.89 -6.61 15.54
N ALA A 595 -21.90 -6.90 14.24
CA ALA A 595 -23.11 -7.27 13.52
C ALA A 595 -23.84 -8.47 14.13
N ARG A 596 -23.08 -9.46 14.61
CA ARG A 596 -23.62 -10.65 15.26
C ARG A 596 -24.05 -10.38 16.69
N MET A 597 -23.29 -9.63 17.48
CA MET A 597 -23.65 -9.26 18.85
C MET A 597 -24.95 -8.45 18.88
N PHE A 598 -25.08 -7.43 18.04
CA PHE A 598 -26.32 -6.65 17.91
C PHE A 598 -27.50 -7.52 17.48
N ARG A 599 -27.29 -8.45 16.53
CA ARG A 599 -28.36 -9.37 16.11
C ARG A 599 -28.82 -10.30 17.24
N ILE A 600 -27.87 -10.83 18.02
CA ILE A 600 -28.17 -11.70 19.17
C ILE A 600 -28.94 -10.93 20.24
N ALA A 601 -28.48 -9.72 20.61
CA ALA A 601 -29.14 -8.87 21.58
C ALA A 601 -30.56 -8.45 21.13
N TRP A 602 -30.71 -8.11 19.84
CA TRP A 602 -32.00 -7.75 19.24
C TRP A 602 -33.01 -8.90 19.27
N ILE A 603 -32.61 -10.09 18.80
CA ILE A 603 -33.50 -11.27 18.78
C ILE A 603 -33.86 -11.68 20.21
N GLY A 604 -32.91 -11.58 21.14
CA GLY A 604 -33.14 -11.88 22.56
C GLY A 604 -33.87 -10.79 23.34
N ARG A 605 -34.32 -9.70 22.71
CA ARG A 605 -34.96 -8.53 23.34
C ARG A 605 -34.19 -7.97 24.55
N ARG A 606 -32.85 -7.99 24.48
CA ARG A 606 -31.96 -7.56 25.57
C ARG A 606 -31.61 -6.07 25.41
N TRP A 607 -32.52 -5.18 25.79
CA TRP A 607 -32.38 -3.73 25.59
C TRP A 607 -31.12 -3.13 26.23
N HIS A 608 -30.81 -3.50 27.49
CA HIS A 608 -29.57 -3.06 28.15
C HIS A 608 -28.30 -3.46 27.37
N ALA A 609 -28.27 -4.66 26.79
CA ALA A 609 -27.15 -5.11 25.97
C ALA A 609 -27.08 -4.34 24.64
N LEU A 610 -28.23 -3.97 24.05
CA LEU A 610 -28.26 -3.11 22.86
C LEU A 610 -27.71 -1.71 23.16
N CYS A 611 -28.11 -1.09 24.26
CA CYS A 611 -27.60 0.21 24.69
C CYS A 611 -26.09 0.14 24.95
N GLY A 612 -25.63 -0.87 25.69
CA GLY A 612 -24.20 -1.08 25.94
C GLY A 612 -23.40 -1.30 24.65
N LEU A 613 -23.91 -2.10 23.71
CA LEU A 613 -23.27 -2.29 22.40
C LEU A 613 -23.28 -1.01 21.55
N ALA A 614 -24.34 -0.19 21.64
CA ALA A 614 -24.43 1.09 20.94
C ALA A 614 -23.41 2.10 21.48
N LEU A 615 -23.30 2.22 22.80
CA LEU A 615 -22.27 3.06 23.44
C LEU A 615 -20.86 2.57 23.12
N PHE A 616 -20.63 1.25 23.14
CA PHE A 616 -19.35 0.67 22.79
C PHE A 616 -18.97 0.93 21.33
N LEU A 617 -19.91 0.73 20.40
CA LEU A 617 -19.70 1.06 18.98
C LEU A 617 -19.46 2.57 18.79
N LEU A 618 -20.21 3.43 19.48
CA LEU A 618 -20.03 4.88 19.43
C LEU A 618 -18.63 5.29 19.93
N ALA A 619 -18.19 4.75 21.07
CA ALA A 619 -16.84 5.00 21.59
C ALA A 619 -15.76 4.54 20.60
N THR A 620 -15.95 3.35 20.01
CA THR A 620 -15.03 2.82 18.99
C THR A 620 -14.98 3.72 17.75
N LEU A 621 -16.12 4.25 17.31
CA LEU A 621 -16.20 5.19 16.19
C LEU A 621 -15.53 6.54 16.50
N ILE A 622 -15.76 7.08 17.70
CA ILE A 622 -15.14 8.33 18.13
C ILE A 622 -13.62 8.17 18.13
N VAL A 623 -13.10 7.16 18.85
CA VAL A 623 -11.64 6.95 18.97
C VAL A 623 -11.01 6.64 17.61
N GLY A 624 -11.63 5.77 16.81
CA GLY A 624 -11.12 5.43 15.48
C GLY A 624 -11.10 6.64 14.52
N MET A 625 -12.00 7.61 14.69
CA MET A 625 -12.07 8.80 13.83
C MET A 625 -11.21 9.98 14.33
N LEU A 626 -10.61 9.90 15.52
CA LEU A 626 -9.75 10.98 16.04
C LEU A 626 -8.58 11.26 15.08
N TYR A 627 -7.75 10.25 14.82
CA TYR A 627 -6.58 10.43 13.95
C TYR A 627 -6.96 10.96 12.56
N PRO A 628 -7.97 10.42 11.84
CA PRO A 628 -8.34 10.96 10.53
C PRO A 628 -8.72 12.42 10.53
N ILE A 629 -9.55 12.84 11.49
CA ILE A 629 -10.01 14.23 11.55
C ILE A 629 -8.83 15.14 11.91
N GLN A 630 -8.00 14.75 12.88
CA GLN A 630 -6.85 15.52 13.32
C GLN A 630 -5.78 15.61 12.21
N SER A 631 -5.43 14.48 11.59
CA SER A 631 -4.41 14.41 10.53
C SER A 631 -4.84 15.12 9.26
N ILE A 632 -6.12 15.06 8.84
CA ILE A 632 -6.62 15.93 7.76
C ILE A 632 -6.41 17.40 8.13
N GLY A 633 -6.72 17.78 9.37
CA GLY A 633 -6.52 19.14 9.86
C GLY A 633 -5.05 19.58 9.77
N VAL A 634 -4.12 18.74 10.26
CA VAL A 634 -2.66 18.99 10.19
C VAL A 634 -2.19 19.06 8.73
N ARG A 635 -2.57 18.09 7.90
CA ARG A 635 -2.03 17.87 6.55
C ARG A 635 -2.59 18.80 5.49
N THR A 636 -3.79 19.32 5.70
CA THR A 636 -4.36 20.38 4.85
C THR A 636 -4.10 21.77 5.45
N LEU A 637 -3.34 21.86 6.54
CA LEU A 637 -3.08 23.09 7.32
C LEU A 637 -4.38 23.83 7.74
N PHE A 638 -5.47 23.07 7.91
CA PHE A 638 -6.88 23.49 8.06
C PHE A 638 -7.28 24.67 7.12
N PHE A 639 -6.55 24.88 6.02
CA PHE A 639 -6.67 25.98 5.06
C PHE A 639 -6.00 27.32 5.45
N HIS A 640 -4.73 27.27 5.88
CA HIS A 640 -3.70 28.34 5.84
C HIS A 640 -3.39 29.15 7.12
N THR A 641 -3.32 28.54 8.32
CA THR A 641 -2.76 29.22 9.52
C THR A 641 -1.86 28.29 10.34
N SER A 642 -0.62 28.09 9.88
CA SER A 642 0.50 27.83 10.79
C SER A 642 1.29 29.13 10.92
N ARG A 643 1.84 29.44 12.11
CA ARG A 643 2.79 30.55 12.33
C ARG A 643 3.92 30.61 11.28
N TYR A 644 4.26 29.49 10.66
CA TYR A 644 5.26 29.36 9.59
C TYR A 644 4.85 29.92 8.21
N LEU A 645 3.55 30.11 7.96
CA LEU A 645 3.00 30.62 6.70
C LEU A 645 2.43 32.04 6.85
N GLU A 646 2.33 32.60 8.06
CA GLU A 646 1.95 34.03 8.24
C GLU A 646 3.02 34.96 7.63
N ASP A 647 4.28 34.51 7.56
CA ASP A 647 5.38 35.20 6.87
C ASP A 647 5.45 34.92 5.35
N GLN A 648 4.61 34.03 4.82
CA GLN A 648 4.67 33.62 3.40
C GLN A 648 3.62 34.38 2.60
N LYS A 649 4.08 35.24 1.67
CA LYS A 649 3.25 36.13 0.85
C LYS A 649 2.26 35.41 -0.08
N GLU A 650 2.47 34.13 -0.38
CA GLU A 650 1.61 33.34 -1.29
C GLU A 650 1.04 32.09 -0.62
N LYS A 651 -0.29 31.95 -0.65
CA LYS A 651 -0.99 30.74 -0.19
C LYS A 651 -0.94 29.67 -1.30
N PRO A 652 -0.62 28.40 -1.00
CA PRO A 652 -0.57 27.35 -2.03
C PRO A 652 -1.92 27.20 -2.74
N VAL A 653 -1.88 27.26 -4.07
CA VAL A 653 -3.05 27.07 -4.94
C VAL A 653 -3.44 25.60 -4.94
N ARG A 654 -4.74 25.31 -4.76
CA ARG A 654 -5.23 23.92 -4.83
C ARG A 654 -5.05 23.36 -6.24
N THR A 655 -4.49 22.17 -6.34
CA THR A 655 -4.22 21.50 -7.62
C THR A 655 -3.98 20.01 -7.39
N LEU A 656 -4.05 19.20 -8.45
CA LEU A 656 -3.59 17.80 -8.42
C LEU A 656 -2.17 17.61 -8.95
N ASP A 657 -1.56 18.67 -9.48
CA ASP A 657 -0.18 18.63 -9.97
C ASP A 657 0.78 18.45 -8.79
N SER A 658 1.40 17.27 -8.71
CA SER A 658 2.32 16.93 -7.63
C SER A 658 3.61 17.74 -7.61
N THR A 659 3.88 18.49 -8.68
CA THR A 659 5.05 19.36 -8.85
C THR A 659 4.74 20.84 -8.68
N ALA A 660 3.48 21.19 -8.41
CA ALA A 660 3.05 22.59 -8.29
C ALA A 660 3.79 23.38 -7.20
N TYR A 661 4.25 22.72 -6.14
CA TYR A 661 5.02 23.37 -5.07
C TYR A 661 6.27 24.07 -5.62
N MET A 662 6.88 23.54 -6.67
CA MET A 662 8.07 24.13 -7.27
C MET A 662 7.78 25.46 -7.97
N ASN A 663 6.57 25.65 -8.50
CA ASN A 663 6.21 26.85 -9.26
C ASN A 663 5.85 28.07 -8.38
N THR A 664 6.04 27.97 -7.07
CA THR A 664 5.67 29.02 -6.11
C THR A 664 6.90 29.75 -5.60
N GLU A 665 6.72 30.95 -5.04
CA GLU A 665 7.79 31.63 -4.28
C GLU A 665 8.01 31.02 -2.89
N MET A 666 7.39 29.86 -2.61
CA MET A 666 7.52 29.19 -1.32
C MET A 666 8.94 28.68 -1.13
N THR A 667 9.49 29.02 0.02
CA THR A 667 10.82 28.55 0.42
C THR A 667 10.73 27.25 1.21
N HIS A 668 11.74 26.42 1.01
CA HIS A 668 11.83 25.07 1.55
C HIS A 668 13.13 24.88 2.32
N ARG A 669 13.03 24.29 3.51
CA ARG A 669 14.19 23.88 4.29
C ARG A 669 14.80 22.62 3.68
N VAL A 670 16.09 22.69 3.36
CA VAL A 670 16.83 21.63 2.70
C VAL A 670 18.14 21.40 3.42
N ASN A 671 18.42 20.15 3.76
CA ASN A 671 19.71 19.76 4.31
C ASN A 671 20.66 19.43 3.14
N ILE A 672 21.80 20.11 3.09
CA ILE A 672 22.87 19.88 2.13
C ILE A 672 24.13 19.60 2.94
N GLY A 673 24.52 18.32 3.01
CA GLY A 673 25.50 17.87 3.99
C GLY A 673 25.02 18.15 5.42
N ASN A 674 25.86 18.84 6.20
CA ASN A 674 25.53 19.23 7.59
C ASN A 674 24.90 20.62 7.71
N VAL A 675 24.57 21.28 6.59
CA VAL A 675 24.03 22.65 6.57
C VAL A 675 22.56 22.62 6.13
N THR A 676 21.69 23.29 6.89
CA THR A 676 20.31 23.54 6.49
C THR A 676 20.21 24.87 5.76
N LYS A 677 19.76 24.84 4.50
CA LYS A 677 19.50 26.03 3.68
C LYS A 677 18.00 26.20 3.44
N THR A 678 17.59 27.40 3.07
CA THR A 678 16.20 27.73 2.72
C THR A 678 16.15 28.16 1.27
N LEU A 679 15.53 27.36 0.41
CA LEU A 679 15.64 27.47 -1.06
C LEU A 679 14.25 27.53 -1.72
N THR A 680 14.16 28.21 -2.86
CA THR A 680 13.02 28.12 -3.79
C THR A 680 13.39 27.27 -4.99
N PHE A 681 12.43 26.51 -5.55
CA PHE A 681 12.64 25.66 -6.72
C PHE A 681 11.97 26.19 -8.00
N LYS A 682 11.51 27.46 -7.98
CA LYS A 682 10.82 28.11 -9.11
C LYS A 682 11.60 28.06 -10.41
N ASP A 683 12.89 28.33 -10.32
CA ASP A 683 13.78 28.34 -11.48
C ASP A 683 13.94 26.94 -12.10
N ASP A 684 14.11 25.91 -11.26
CA ASP A 684 14.20 24.51 -11.72
C ASP A 684 12.89 24.03 -12.37
N ALA A 685 11.74 24.53 -11.89
CA ALA A 685 10.42 24.16 -12.41
C ALA A 685 10.27 24.50 -13.91
N GLY A 686 10.77 25.67 -14.32
CA GLY A 686 10.77 26.07 -15.74
C GLY A 686 11.63 25.16 -16.61
N ILE A 687 12.77 24.67 -16.10
CA ILE A 687 13.59 23.66 -16.80
C ILE A 687 12.86 22.33 -16.90
N ILE A 688 12.25 21.85 -15.81
CA ILE A 688 11.48 20.60 -15.79
C ILE A 688 10.34 20.63 -16.81
N ASP A 689 9.60 21.75 -16.89
CA ASP A 689 8.53 21.93 -17.85
C ASP A 689 9.04 21.99 -19.30
N TRP A 690 10.21 22.60 -19.53
CA TRP A 690 10.86 22.57 -20.83
C TRP A 690 11.25 21.14 -21.24
N ILE A 691 11.85 20.36 -20.32
CA ILE A 691 12.23 18.95 -20.56
C ILE A 691 11.00 18.11 -20.93
N ARG A 692 9.88 18.28 -20.23
CA ARG A 692 8.63 17.55 -20.50
C ARG A 692 8.09 17.82 -21.91
N LYS A 693 8.20 19.07 -22.39
CA LYS A 693 7.70 19.49 -23.70
C LYS A 693 8.62 19.11 -24.85
N ASN A 694 9.94 19.16 -24.64
CA ASN A 694 10.91 19.09 -25.73
C ASN A 694 11.67 17.75 -25.82
N ILE A 695 11.84 17.04 -24.70
CA ILE A 695 12.66 15.83 -24.67
C ILE A 695 11.77 14.58 -24.68
N LYS A 696 11.91 13.77 -25.74
CA LYS A 696 11.31 12.43 -25.86
C LYS A 696 12.30 11.33 -25.43
N GLY A 697 11.80 10.14 -25.15
CA GLY A 697 12.62 9.00 -24.72
C GLY A 697 13.24 9.21 -23.33
N GLN A 698 14.36 8.55 -23.07
CA GLN A 698 15.07 8.58 -21.79
C GLN A 698 16.57 8.88 -21.97
N PRO A 699 16.95 10.03 -22.57
CA PRO A 699 18.35 10.46 -22.58
C PRO A 699 18.84 10.74 -21.15
N VAL A 700 20.14 10.51 -20.92
CA VAL A 700 20.75 10.66 -19.60
C VAL A 700 20.92 12.12 -19.25
N LEU A 701 20.40 12.49 -18.08
CA LEU A 701 20.55 13.80 -17.45
C LEU A 701 21.52 13.69 -16.28
N LEU A 702 22.57 14.50 -16.28
CA LEU A 702 23.39 14.70 -15.10
C LEU A 702 22.77 15.79 -14.21
N GLU A 703 22.55 15.47 -12.94
CA GLU A 703 22.21 16.43 -11.88
C GLU A 703 23.04 16.11 -10.63
N ALA A 704 23.10 17.03 -9.66
CA ALA A 704 23.88 16.84 -8.45
C ALA A 704 23.37 15.66 -7.61
N ILE A 705 24.30 14.97 -6.96
CA ILE A 705 24.02 13.90 -6.00
C ILE A 705 24.10 14.48 -4.59
N GLY A 706 23.15 14.20 -3.70
CA GLY A 706 23.21 14.75 -2.33
C GLY A 706 22.67 13.84 -1.23
N GLY A 707 22.54 12.54 -1.50
CA GLY A 707 22.06 11.56 -0.54
C GLY A 707 20.56 11.29 -0.65
N CYS A 708 19.99 10.69 0.41
CA CYS A 708 18.59 10.25 0.47
C CYS A 708 17.78 11.16 1.38
N TYR A 709 16.45 11.14 1.23
CA TYR A 709 15.56 11.99 2.04
C TYR A 709 15.94 13.48 1.94
N VAL A 710 16.26 13.92 0.72
CA VAL A 710 16.58 15.31 0.36
C VAL A 710 16.09 15.58 -1.06
N PRO A 711 15.89 16.84 -1.47
CA PRO A 711 15.38 17.18 -2.80
C PRO A 711 16.35 16.93 -3.96
N PHE A 712 17.56 16.39 -3.72
CA PHE A 712 18.43 15.94 -4.80
C PHE A 712 17.74 14.86 -5.64
N SER A 713 18.12 14.77 -6.92
CA SER A 713 17.46 13.93 -7.92
C SER A 713 16.05 14.37 -8.33
N ARG A 714 15.66 15.61 -8.01
CA ARG A 714 14.33 16.18 -8.34
C ARG A 714 14.06 16.21 -9.84
N VAL A 715 15.05 16.54 -10.67
CA VAL A 715 14.81 16.74 -12.10
C VAL A 715 14.56 15.39 -12.75
N ALA A 716 15.39 14.37 -12.47
CA ALA A 716 15.13 13.00 -12.90
C ALA A 716 13.77 12.49 -12.41
N SER A 717 13.46 12.68 -11.12
CA SER A 717 12.23 12.19 -10.49
C SER A 717 10.95 12.78 -11.09
N MET A 718 11.00 14.04 -11.55
CA MET A 718 9.84 14.77 -12.08
C MET A 718 9.73 14.81 -13.60
N THR A 719 10.77 14.34 -14.29
CA THR A 719 10.79 14.26 -15.75
C THR A 719 10.69 12.82 -16.21
N GLY A 720 11.22 11.86 -15.46
CA GLY A 720 11.36 10.47 -15.85
C GLY A 720 12.63 10.20 -16.67
N LEU A 721 13.54 11.17 -16.77
CA LEU A 721 14.86 10.97 -17.36
C LEU A 721 15.78 10.23 -16.37
N PRO A 722 16.64 9.32 -16.84
CA PRO A 722 17.62 8.67 -15.99
C PRO A 722 18.77 9.61 -15.63
N THR A 723 19.27 9.48 -14.40
CA THR A 723 20.48 10.13 -13.90
C THR A 723 21.56 9.12 -13.52
N LEU A 724 22.79 9.58 -13.30
CA LEU A 724 23.92 8.72 -12.93
C LEU A 724 23.69 8.02 -11.59
N LEU A 725 23.24 8.78 -10.59
CA LEU A 725 22.94 8.26 -9.27
C LEU A 725 21.89 9.13 -8.56
N GLY A 726 20.85 8.47 -8.04
CA GLY A 726 19.81 9.07 -7.24
C GLY A 726 20.01 8.88 -5.74
N TRP A 727 18.93 8.56 -5.02
CA TRP A 727 18.99 8.22 -3.60
C TRP A 727 19.70 6.86 -3.39
N SER A 728 20.99 6.91 -3.10
CA SER A 728 21.89 5.75 -3.01
C SER A 728 21.45 4.67 -2.03
N HIS A 729 20.91 5.03 -0.86
CA HIS A 729 20.41 4.08 0.12
C HIS A 729 19.18 3.31 -0.41
N HIS A 730 18.25 3.99 -1.08
CA HIS A 730 17.09 3.33 -1.70
C HIS A 730 17.51 2.40 -2.83
N ILE A 731 18.47 2.81 -3.66
CA ILE A 731 19.05 1.94 -4.69
C ILE A 731 19.68 0.69 -4.05
N ALA A 732 20.45 0.86 -2.96
CA ALA A 732 21.04 -0.26 -2.21
C ALA A 732 20.01 -1.21 -1.61
N GLN A 733 18.98 -0.66 -0.95
CA GLN A 733 17.90 -1.46 -0.37
C GLN A 733 17.19 -2.32 -1.42
N HIS A 734 17.06 -1.81 -2.65
CA HIS A 734 16.40 -2.49 -3.74
C HIS A 734 17.33 -3.50 -4.41
N HIS A 735 18.49 -3.09 -4.90
CA HIS A 735 19.40 -3.92 -5.69
C HIS A 735 20.30 -4.85 -4.87
N GLY A 736 20.41 -4.62 -3.55
CA GLY A 736 21.26 -5.37 -2.61
C GLY A 736 22.66 -4.77 -2.45
N ASP A 737 23.31 -5.06 -1.32
CA ASP A 737 24.51 -4.34 -0.87
C ASP A 737 25.71 -4.40 -1.84
N ASP A 738 25.81 -5.44 -2.66
CA ASP A 738 26.88 -5.54 -3.67
C ASP A 738 26.85 -4.38 -4.69
N ILE A 739 25.69 -3.70 -4.84
CA ILE A 739 25.53 -2.54 -5.72
C ILE A 739 26.40 -1.34 -5.32
N TYR A 740 26.85 -1.24 -4.06
CA TYR A 740 27.75 -0.18 -3.62
C TYR A 740 29.05 -0.15 -4.44
N LYS A 741 29.52 -1.30 -4.94
CA LYS A 741 30.68 -1.40 -5.85
C LYS A 741 30.44 -0.68 -7.18
N SER A 742 29.19 -0.68 -7.66
CA SER A 742 28.75 0.03 -8.86
C SER A 742 28.42 1.51 -8.59
N MET A 743 27.93 1.86 -7.39
CA MET A 743 27.53 3.24 -7.06
C MET A 743 28.71 4.14 -6.69
N GLY A 744 29.68 3.66 -5.91
CA GLY A 744 30.80 4.48 -5.42
C GLY A 744 31.59 5.19 -6.54
N PRO A 745 32.05 4.48 -7.59
CA PRO A 745 32.72 5.10 -8.72
C PRO A 745 31.85 6.13 -9.46
N ARG A 746 30.55 5.88 -9.60
CA ARG A 746 29.61 6.80 -10.26
C ARG A 746 29.43 8.09 -9.49
N GLU A 747 29.34 8.01 -8.17
CA GLU A 747 29.23 9.19 -7.31
C GLU A 747 30.49 10.06 -7.41
N ALA A 748 31.67 9.44 -7.30
CA ALA A 748 32.95 10.12 -7.42
C ALA A 748 33.11 10.79 -8.80
N GLU A 749 32.78 10.07 -9.87
CA GLU A 749 32.91 10.58 -11.23
C GLU A 749 31.87 11.66 -11.57
N ALA A 750 30.63 11.53 -11.09
CA ALA A 750 29.61 12.57 -11.25
C ALA A 750 30.05 13.87 -10.54
N ASN A 751 30.60 13.77 -9.32
CA ASN A 751 31.18 14.92 -8.63
C ASN A 751 32.35 15.51 -9.42
N LEU A 752 33.22 14.67 -9.98
CA LEU A 752 34.37 15.11 -10.77
C LEU A 752 33.95 15.85 -12.06
N ILE A 753 32.81 15.49 -12.69
CA ILE A 753 32.29 16.24 -13.84
C ILE A 753 31.96 17.70 -13.45
N TYR A 754 31.45 17.93 -12.24
CA TYR A 754 31.13 19.28 -11.75
C TYR A 754 32.38 20.05 -11.28
N THR A 755 33.34 19.39 -10.62
CA THR A 755 34.46 20.07 -9.95
C THR A 755 35.75 20.17 -10.77
N SER A 756 35.98 19.28 -11.75
CA SER A 756 37.23 19.24 -12.52
C SER A 756 37.45 20.52 -13.33
N SER A 757 38.61 21.17 -13.21
CA SER A 757 39.00 22.27 -14.11
C SER A 757 39.44 21.79 -15.50
N ASN A 758 39.72 20.50 -15.68
CA ASN A 758 40.11 19.91 -16.96
C ASN A 758 38.87 19.58 -17.82
N ILE A 759 38.68 20.34 -18.90
CA ILE A 759 37.57 20.19 -19.85
C ILE A 759 37.58 18.83 -20.55
N GLU A 760 38.75 18.32 -20.95
CA GLU A 760 38.85 17.03 -21.62
C GLU A 760 38.45 15.88 -20.68
N LYS A 761 38.77 15.99 -19.39
CA LYS A 761 38.30 15.02 -18.39
C LYS A 761 36.78 15.07 -18.23
N ARG A 762 36.16 16.26 -18.25
CA ARG A 762 34.69 16.39 -18.22
C ARG A 762 34.07 15.73 -19.45
N LYS A 763 34.59 16.01 -20.66
CA LYS A 763 34.11 15.41 -21.91
C LYS A 763 34.24 13.88 -21.91
N GLU A 764 35.36 13.35 -21.44
CA GLU A 764 35.59 11.90 -21.31
C GLU A 764 34.50 11.24 -20.44
N LEU A 765 34.21 11.82 -19.26
CA LEU A 765 33.23 11.27 -18.33
C LEU A 765 31.78 11.44 -18.82
N LEU A 766 31.46 12.58 -19.45
CA LEU A 766 30.16 12.80 -20.10
C LEU A 766 29.93 11.77 -21.21
N ALA A 767 30.95 11.48 -22.02
CA ALA A 767 30.89 10.44 -23.05
C ALA A 767 30.79 9.03 -22.45
N LYS A 768 31.58 8.72 -21.41
CA LYS A 768 31.54 7.42 -20.69
C LYS A 768 30.13 7.04 -20.24
N TYR A 769 29.38 8.00 -19.70
CA TYR A 769 28.01 7.79 -19.22
C TYR A 769 26.94 8.10 -20.26
N ASN A 770 27.31 8.46 -21.49
CA ASN A 770 26.38 8.90 -22.53
C ASN A 770 25.44 10.01 -22.04
N VAL A 771 25.98 10.97 -21.28
CA VAL A 771 25.25 12.13 -20.77
C VAL A 771 24.86 13.00 -21.95
N ARG A 772 23.56 13.24 -22.11
CA ARG A 772 23.05 14.15 -23.13
C ARG A 772 22.79 15.54 -22.58
N TYR A 773 22.35 15.63 -21.33
CA TYR A 773 22.01 16.90 -20.69
C TYR A 773 22.71 17.05 -19.35
N VAL A 774 23.17 18.26 -19.04
CA VAL A 774 23.76 18.62 -17.74
C VAL A 774 22.90 19.72 -17.11
N MET A 775 22.41 19.46 -15.90
CA MET A 775 21.69 20.45 -15.10
C MET A 775 22.68 21.32 -14.33
N VAL A 776 22.45 22.63 -14.36
CA VAL A 776 23.02 23.60 -13.41
C VAL A 776 21.85 24.40 -12.83
N GLY A 777 21.24 23.84 -11.79
CA GLY A 777 20.08 24.40 -11.11
C GLY A 777 20.40 24.89 -9.70
N ILE A 778 19.34 25.08 -8.91
CA ILE A 778 19.45 25.60 -7.54
C ILE A 778 20.35 24.69 -6.68
N LEU A 779 20.11 23.38 -6.65
CA LEU A 779 20.90 22.47 -5.80
C LEU A 779 22.36 22.32 -6.26
N GLU A 780 22.60 22.39 -7.57
CA GLU A 780 23.95 22.36 -8.11
C GLU A 780 24.75 23.59 -7.68
N ARG A 781 24.13 24.78 -7.73
CA ARG A 781 24.73 26.06 -7.27
C ARG A 781 24.96 26.12 -5.77
N GLU A 782 24.16 25.41 -4.99
CA GLU A 782 24.35 25.33 -3.55
C GLU A 782 25.44 24.35 -3.13
N LYS A 783 25.78 23.40 -4.00
CA LYS A 783 26.76 22.34 -3.74
C LYS A 783 28.15 22.62 -4.31
N TYR A 784 28.23 23.24 -5.49
CA TYR A 784 29.47 23.51 -6.22
C TYR A 784 29.75 25.00 -6.33
N THR A 785 31.01 25.41 -6.52
CA THR A 785 31.35 26.84 -6.64
C THR A 785 30.94 27.42 -7.98
N LYS A 786 30.85 28.75 -8.06
CA LYS A 786 30.53 29.43 -9.31
C LYS A 786 31.57 29.14 -10.40
N GLU A 787 32.86 29.16 -10.04
CA GLU A 787 33.97 28.90 -10.95
C GLU A 787 33.90 27.49 -11.53
N GLU A 788 33.55 26.49 -10.71
CA GLU A 788 33.37 25.10 -11.13
C GLU A 788 32.24 24.95 -12.17
N LEU A 789 31.14 25.68 -11.97
CA LEU A 789 29.96 25.62 -12.84
C LEU A 789 30.14 26.43 -14.14
N ASP A 790 30.82 27.58 -14.08
CA ASP A 790 31.00 28.46 -15.23
C ASP A 790 31.87 27.82 -16.34
N VAL A 791 32.69 26.81 -16.03
CA VAL A 791 33.45 26.01 -17.02
C VAL A 791 32.52 25.39 -18.08
N PHE A 792 31.28 25.03 -17.75
CA PHE A 792 30.33 24.45 -18.71
C PHE A 792 29.97 25.41 -19.85
N ASN A 793 29.97 26.73 -19.60
CA ASN A 793 29.71 27.75 -20.63
C ASN A 793 30.75 27.70 -21.76
N GLY A 794 31.95 27.19 -21.49
CA GLY A 794 33.04 27.16 -22.47
C GLY A 794 32.95 26.02 -23.49
N PHE A 795 32.14 24.98 -23.26
CA PHE A 795 32.11 23.81 -24.15
C PHE A 795 30.77 23.08 -24.26
N LEU A 796 29.73 23.47 -23.51
CA LEU A 796 28.38 22.93 -23.64
C LEU A 796 27.40 23.97 -24.18
N ASN A 797 26.32 23.52 -24.84
CA ASN A 797 25.32 24.42 -25.42
C ASN A 797 24.15 24.60 -24.44
N PRO A 798 23.84 25.82 -23.96
CA PRO A 798 22.63 26.05 -23.18
C PRO A 798 21.39 25.89 -24.07
N VAL A 799 20.48 24.98 -23.72
CA VAL A 799 19.24 24.70 -24.48
C VAL A 799 17.97 25.18 -23.78
N ALA A 800 18.04 25.42 -22.46
CA ALA A 800 16.96 26.04 -21.70
C ALA A 800 17.51 26.85 -20.53
N THR A 801 16.86 27.98 -20.24
CA THR A 801 17.18 28.83 -19.09
C THR A 801 15.88 29.27 -18.42
N SER A 802 15.86 29.24 -17.09
CA SER A 802 14.74 29.68 -16.27
C SER A 802 15.30 30.28 -14.99
N GLY A 803 15.23 31.60 -14.85
CA GLY A 803 15.91 32.34 -13.77
C GLY A 803 17.41 32.01 -13.74
N GLN A 804 17.89 31.47 -12.64
CA GLN A 804 19.28 31.04 -12.45
C GLN A 804 19.56 29.61 -12.95
N SER A 805 18.54 28.84 -13.32
CA SER A 805 18.71 27.45 -13.72
C SER A 805 18.96 27.34 -15.22
N ILE A 806 19.96 26.53 -15.59
CA ILE A 806 20.36 26.31 -16.98
C ILE A 806 20.44 24.81 -17.25
N LEU A 807 19.85 24.38 -18.37
CA LEU A 807 20.03 23.05 -18.93
C LEU A 807 20.99 23.14 -20.11
N TYR A 808 22.10 22.42 -20.02
CA TYR A 808 23.06 22.30 -21.10
C TYR A 808 22.86 21.00 -21.87
N GLU A 809 23.09 21.03 -23.17
CA GLU A 809 23.20 19.87 -24.03
C GLU A 809 24.67 19.57 -24.35
N VAL A 810 25.04 18.30 -24.25
CA VAL A 810 26.39 17.82 -24.58
C VAL A 810 26.53 17.70 -26.09
N PRO A 811 27.49 18.41 -26.73
CA PRO A 811 27.75 18.26 -28.15
C PRO A 811 28.13 16.81 -28.46
N HIS A 812 27.41 16.18 -29.38
CA HIS A 812 27.85 14.91 -29.96
C HIS A 812 28.50 15.23 -31.31
N ASN A 813 29.81 14.99 -31.41
CA ASN A 813 30.46 14.86 -32.70
C ASN A 813 29.77 13.71 -33.41
N GLY A 814 29.10 14.01 -34.53
CA GLY A 814 28.06 13.15 -35.10
C GLY A 814 28.46 11.69 -35.27
N SER A 815 27.61 10.79 -34.79
CA SER A 815 27.46 9.45 -35.36
C SER A 815 25.98 9.13 -35.45
N LYS A 816 25.48 9.22 -36.69
CA LYS A 816 24.25 8.66 -37.30
C LYS A 816 22.93 8.77 -36.52
N LYS A 817 21.96 9.42 -37.18
CA LYS A 817 20.55 9.06 -37.07
C LYS A 817 20.44 7.53 -37.27
N ASP A 818 20.04 6.82 -36.23
CA ASP A 818 19.38 5.51 -36.32
C ASP A 818 18.07 5.59 -35.54
#